data_AF-A0A7X7ZLA2-F1
#
_entry.id   AF-A0A7X7ZLA2-F1
#
_cell.length_a   1.000
_cell.length_b   1.000
_cell.length_c   1.000
_cell.angle_alpha   90.00
_cell.angle_beta   90.00
_cell.angle_gamma   90.00
#
_symmetry.space_group_name_H-M   'P 1'
#
loop_
_entity.id
_entity.type
_entity.pdbx_description
1 polymer ?
#
loop_
_entity_poly.entity_id
_entity_poly.type
_entity_poly.pdbx_seq_one_letter_code
_entity_poly.pdbx_strand_id
1 'polypeptide(L)'
;MSHNERCKECKIRVRELLEKIYGPVIMNYRIPIGSKPEDFREHPRYPILNEIFASLQKHRGFTGFVRASYVDVDFFLPEKGMIVEFDESQHFTKARKVALKEYPSDIKLGFSKEKWIGHCDKIHAADNDPPFRDEQRAWYDTLRDFIPESKGFRPTVRLFSRDMEWCKLDPENPDDLSKFRALLEKQNEIDLKIRTDENPQIARIIISGPWNGDVSQARNLLDAVAQNWGSRLSIEFLITTGAFLRFKWPESHPPVDDVIRPNIEAVNALRDVANSEIDSLLTPELKIGLAKHTRCLTIGIDSRNDRYQIEFVCIVDLQTNERKWTGKSYPNSEQVQQLIRITDLSSHFLHLNNRSVLVLGCHDLHIFNNRWGSRESMLSPWRIETRSEMLRLSGIHQPTVVLQHPHSADSCGTWRMGWSGLVEKIKSVKIFASAGLYYNDGNPCRNSLPDILQTTKKGDTLDFIITFEKCEPEMKLVVPPSTIEPISDDLNEQQKLFFKVADIFEPIRLMIPDFNWVRKRHNQFTYSFTEWRKIITQNDMRVHYEFDHDVKSRQISVEFQCKTDQCLPLFRMIETMMPDVRMKMNGNPRYDVLHKYDWHRIQFFYDETTDPGILAESLRILVGETREQVHDWILKLPELNP
;
A
#
# COMPACT_ATOMS: atom_id res chain seq x y z
N MET A 1 34.86 12.90 -16.30
CA MET A 1 33.75 13.09 -17.28
C MET A 1 32.78 14.10 -16.69
N SER A 2 32.27 15.07 -17.45
CA SER A 2 31.30 16.04 -16.93
C SER A 2 29.92 15.39 -16.83
N HIS A 3 29.28 15.51 -15.65
CA HIS A 3 27.91 15.07 -15.44
C HIS A 3 26.94 15.79 -16.40
N ASN A 4 26.03 15.05 -17.02
CA ASN A 4 24.89 15.58 -17.77
C ASN A 4 23.66 14.66 -17.56
N GLU A 5 22.49 15.07 -18.04
CA GLU A 5 21.24 14.35 -17.83
C GLU A 5 21.19 12.93 -18.44
N ARG A 6 22.09 12.62 -19.39
CA ARG A 6 22.24 11.30 -20.03
C ARG A 6 23.42 10.52 -19.47
N CYS A 7 23.87 10.87 -18.26
CA CYS A 7 24.99 10.21 -17.62
C CYS A 7 24.63 8.74 -17.31
N LYS A 8 25.25 7.81 -18.04
CA LYS A 8 25.06 6.36 -17.82
C LYS A 8 25.40 5.95 -16.38
N GLU A 9 26.40 6.59 -15.80
CA GLU A 9 26.80 6.35 -14.40
C GLU A 9 25.69 6.70 -13.40
N CYS A 10 24.79 7.64 -13.70
CA CYS A 10 23.67 7.94 -12.82
C CYS A 10 22.69 6.77 -12.73
N LYS A 11 22.30 6.16 -13.87
CA LYS A 11 21.39 4.99 -13.87
C LYS A 11 22.05 3.78 -13.21
N ILE A 12 23.35 3.56 -13.44
CA ILE A 12 24.11 2.50 -12.75
C ILE A 12 24.09 2.74 -11.24
N ARG A 13 24.41 3.96 -10.80
CA ARG A 13 24.45 4.31 -9.38
C ARG A 13 23.09 4.18 -8.70
N VAL A 14 22.01 4.57 -9.38
CA VAL A 14 20.63 4.36 -8.90
C VAL A 14 20.34 2.86 -8.72
N ARG A 15 20.75 2.00 -9.67
CA ARG A 15 20.61 0.54 -9.50
C ARG A 15 21.32 0.06 -8.25
N GLU A 16 22.60 0.41 -8.08
CA GLU A 16 23.42 -0.04 -6.95
C GLU A 16 22.80 0.38 -5.60
N LEU A 17 22.29 1.62 -5.51
CA LEU A 17 21.59 2.11 -4.33
C LEU A 17 20.30 1.34 -4.06
N LEU A 18 19.49 1.08 -5.10
CA LEU A 18 18.27 0.27 -4.98
C LEU A 18 18.59 -1.16 -4.53
N GLU A 19 19.64 -1.76 -5.09
CA GLU A 19 20.11 -3.11 -4.75
C GLU A 19 20.51 -3.21 -3.27
N LYS A 20 21.23 -2.21 -2.77
CA LYS A 20 21.63 -2.14 -1.35
C LYS A 20 20.46 -1.98 -0.40
N ILE A 21 19.41 -1.26 -0.80
CA ILE A 21 18.28 -0.93 0.08
C ILE A 21 17.21 -2.02 0.08
N TYR A 22 16.95 -2.63 -1.08
CA TYR A 22 15.77 -3.47 -1.28
C TYR A 22 16.07 -4.86 -1.83
N GLY A 23 17.33 -5.22 -2.06
CA GLY A 23 17.70 -6.51 -2.66
C GLY A 23 17.66 -6.48 -4.19
N PRO A 24 17.49 -7.62 -4.87
CA PRO A 24 17.65 -7.72 -6.33
C PRO A 24 16.85 -6.69 -7.13
N VAL A 25 17.47 -6.09 -8.15
CA VAL A 25 16.85 -5.12 -9.07
C VAL A 25 17.01 -5.60 -10.51
N ILE A 26 15.91 -5.62 -11.26
CA ILE A 26 15.92 -5.97 -12.68
C ILE A 26 15.87 -4.68 -13.49
N MET A 27 16.92 -4.43 -14.29
CA MET A 27 16.96 -3.27 -15.20
C MET A 27 16.22 -3.54 -16.50
N ASN A 28 15.59 -2.50 -17.06
CA ASN A 28 14.87 -2.57 -18.34
C ASN A 28 13.86 -3.73 -18.36
N TYR A 29 13.17 -3.93 -17.23
CA TYR A 29 12.28 -5.07 -17.07
C TYR A 29 11.06 -4.91 -17.98
N ARG A 30 10.81 -5.95 -18.79
CA ARG A 30 9.65 -6.01 -19.66
C ARG A 30 8.46 -6.57 -18.89
N ILE A 31 7.47 -5.72 -18.65
CA ILE A 31 6.23 -6.15 -18.02
C ILE A 31 5.42 -6.95 -19.05
N PRO A 32 4.97 -8.19 -18.73
CA PRO A 32 4.17 -9.02 -19.63
C PRO A 32 2.73 -8.48 -19.68
N ILE A 33 2.56 -7.39 -20.42
CA ILE A 33 1.30 -6.74 -20.73
C ILE A 33 1.41 -6.07 -22.10
N GLY A 34 0.30 -6.08 -22.84
CA GLY A 34 0.21 -5.34 -24.08
C GLY A 34 0.29 -3.82 -23.84
N SER A 35 0.36 -3.05 -24.92
CA SER A 35 0.52 -1.60 -24.87
C SER A 35 -0.47 -0.84 -25.72
N LYS A 36 -1.42 -1.53 -26.36
CA LYS A 36 -2.55 -0.90 -27.02
C LYS A 36 -3.67 -0.68 -26.00
N PRO A 37 -4.53 0.34 -26.18
CA PRO A 37 -5.67 0.53 -25.29
C PRO A 37 -6.50 -0.74 -25.07
N GLU A 38 -6.73 -1.51 -26.14
CA GLU A 38 -7.56 -2.72 -26.10
C GLU A 38 -6.99 -3.82 -25.18
N ASP A 39 -5.68 -3.81 -24.94
CA ASP A 39 -5.01 -4.76 -24.04
C ASP A 39 -5.38 -4.51 -22.56
N PHE A 40 -5.99 -3.36 -22.26
CA PHE A 40 -6.40 -2.93 -20.93
C PHE A 40 -7.91 -2.99 -20.70
N ARG A 41 -8.70 -3.68 -21.54
CA ARG A 41 -10.17 -3.75 -21.38
C ARG A 41 -10.62 -4.24 -20.00
N GLU A 42 -9.87 -5.16 -19.42
CA GLU A 42 -10.11 -5.71 -18.08
C GLU A 42 -9.47 -4.87 -16.96
N HIS A 43 -8.75 -3.79 -17.31
CA HIS A 43 -8.16 -2.88 -16.33
C HIS A 43 -9.27 -2.06 -15.65
N PRO A 44 -9.27 -1.91 -14.31
CA PRO A 44 -10.29 -1.14 -13.59
C PRO A 44 -10.49 0.29 -14.13
N ARG A 45 -9.40 0.89 -14.64
CA ARG A 45 -9.36 2.23 -15.23
C ARG A 45 -9.35 2.29 -16.76
N TYR A 46 -9.83 1.25 -17.45
CA TYR A 46 -9.89 1.22 -18.92
C TYR A 46 -10.52 2.48 -19.55
N PRO A 47 -11.67 3.01 -19.07
CA PRO A 47 -12.29 4.19 -19.67
C PRO A 47 -11.34 5.40 -19.69
N ILE A 48 -10.64 5.62 -18.58
CA ILE A 48 -9.70 6.74 -18.41
C ILE A 48 -8.46 6.55 -19.29
N LEU A 49 -7.91 5.33 -19.36
CA LEU A 49 -6.80 5.03 -20.26
C LEU A 49 -7.16 5.32 -21.72
N ASN A 50 -8.39 4.99 -22.11
CA ASN A 50 -8.90 5.25 -23.44
C ASN A 50 -9.12 6.75 -23.71
N GLU A 51 -9.57 7.52 -22.71
CA GLU A 51 -9.66 8.98 -22.77
C GLU A 51 -8.29 9.63 -22.95
N ILE A 52 -7.30 9.26 -22.12
CA ILE A 52 -5.92 9.73 -22.23
C ILE A 52 -5.36 9.45 -23.63
N PHE A 53 -5.59 8.24 -24.14
CA PHE A 53 -5.15 7.85 -25.48
C PHE A 53 -5.77 8.75 -26.56
N ALA A 54 -7.09 8.97 -26.51
CA ALA A 54 -7.80 9.82 -27.45
C ALA A 54 -7.36 11.29 -27.35
N SER A 55 -7.05 11.78 -26.17
CA SER A 55 -6.54 13.14 -25.95
C SER A 55 -5.13 13.33 -26.50
N LEU A 56 -4.26 12.33 -26.36
CA LEU A 56 -2.96 12.31 -27.02
C LEU A 56 -3.10 12.31 -28.54
N GLN A 57 -4.05 11.54 -29.10
CA GLN A 57 -4.34 11.58 -30.54
C GLN A 57 -4.80 12.97 -31.01
N LYS A 58 -5.71 13.61 -30.26
CA LYS A 58 -6.23 14.94 -30.57
C LYS A 58 -5.18 16.05 -30.42
N HIS A 59 -4.15 15.85 -29.59
CA HIS A 59 -3.16 16.89 -29.29
C HIS A 59 -2.45 17.43 -30.54
N ARG A 60 -1.92 16.53 -31.39
CA ARG A 60 -1.28 16.88 -32.68
C ARG A 60 -1.84 16.11 -33.88
N GLY A 61 -2.89 15.31 -33.69
CA GLY A 61 -3.56 14.55 -34.76
C GLY A 61 -2.91 13.20 -35.11
N PHE A 62 -1.94 12.73 -34.33
CA PHE A 62 -1.27 11.45 -34.59
C PHE A 62 -2.05 10.29 -33.99
N THR A 63 -2.46 9.33 -34.82
CA THR A 63 -3.24 8.16 -34.37
C THR A 63 -2.42 6.89 -34.17
N GLY A 64 -1.25 6.79 -34.82
CA GLY A 64 -0.40 5.59 -34.84
C GLY A 64 0.91 5.73 -34.07
N PHE A 65 0.85 6.12 -32.79
CA PHE A 65 2.06 6.32 -31.96
C PHE A 65 2.44 5.14 -31.05
N VAL A 66 1.56 4.14 -30.90
CA VAL A 66 1.91 2.86 -30.23
C VAL A 66 2.70 2.00 -31.20
N ARG A 67 3.91 1.58 -30.82
CA ARG A 67 4.83 0.85 -31.73
C ARG A 67 5.37 -0.45 -31.14
N ALA A 68 5.79 -0.43 -29.88
CA ALA A 68 6.05 -1.66 -29.15
C ALA A 68 4.73 -2.34 -28.80
N SER A 69 4.76 -3.66 -28.59
CA SER A 69 3.65 -4.47 -28.07
C SER A 69 3.82 -4.81 -26.58
N TYR A 70 4.71 -4.09 -25.90
CA TYR A 70 5.14 -4.34 -24.53
C TYR A 70 5.47 -3.02 -23.84
N VAL A 71 5.56 -3.07 -22.51
CA VAL A 71 5.97 -1.94 -21.67
C VAL A 71 7.23 -2.30 -20.91
N ASP A 72 8.32 -1.58 -21.17
CA ASP A 72 9.58 -1.70 -20.43
C ASP A 72 9.65 -0.63 -19.34
N VAL A 73 10.19 -0.99 -18.17
CA VAL A 73 10.47 -0.09 -17.05
C VAL A 73 11.95 0.00 -16.75
N ASP A 74 12.44 1.14 -16.29
CA ASP A 74 13.87 1.33 -16.02
C ASP A 74 14.40 0.38 -14.94
N PHE A 75 13.69 0.29 -13.81
CA PHE A 75 14.01 -0.63 -12.71
C PHE A 75 12.75 -1.30 -12.17
N PHE A 76 12.82 -2.61 -11.98
CA PHE A 76 11.80 -3.39 -11.30
C PHE A 76 12.38 -4.10 -10.07
N LEU A 77 11.73 -3.93 -8.94
CA LEU A 77 12.10 -4.52 -7.65
C LEU A 77 11.11 -5.64 -7.33
N PRO A 78 11.41 -6.90 -7.71
CA PRO A 78 10.46 -8.01 -7.62
C PRO A 78 9.99 -8.27 -6.18
N GLU A 79 10.90 -8.22 -5.19
CA GLU A 79 10.55 -8.45 -3.79
C GLU A 79 9.60 -7.40 -3.19
N LYS A 80 9.59 -6.19 -3.76
CA LYS A 80 8.69 -5.11 -3.33
C LYS A 80 7.47 -4.97 -4.23
N GLY A 81 7.45 -5.66 -5.37
CA GLY A 81 6.53 -5.40 -6.47
C GLY A 81 6.51 -3.90 -6.78
N MET A 82 7.67 -3.30 -7.07
CA MET A 82 7.79 -1.85 -7.23
C MET A 82 8.50 -1.49 -8.53
N ILE A 83 7.97 -0.49 -9.23
CA ILE A 83 8.57 0.10 -10.42
C ILE A 83 9.25 1.41 -10.03
N VAL A 84 10.47 1.62 -10.52
CA VAL A 84 11.17 2.91 -10.42
C VAL A 84 11.59 3.36 -11.82
N GLU A 85 11.11 4.53 -12.23
CA GLU A 85 11.49 5.18 -13.50
C GLU A 85 12.53 6.27 -13.25
N PHE A 86 13.46 6.44 -14.20
CA PHE A 86 14.48 7.49 -14.14
C PHE A 86 14.29 8.46 -15.31
N ASP A 87 13.59 9.56 -15.03
CA ASP A 87 13.11 10.50 -16.03
C ASP A 87 14.20 11.51 -16.44
N GLU A 88 14.58 11.45 -17.71
CA GLU A 88 15.40 12.46 -18.39
C GLU A 88 14.54 13.64 -18.87
N SER A 89 15.16 14.80 -19.19
CA SER A 89 14.41 15.98 -19.65
C SER A 89 13.48 15.73 -20.84
N GLN A 90 13.78 14.74 -21.68
CA GLN A 90 12.96 14.34 -22.83
C GLN A 90 11.59 13.73 -22.48
N HIS A 91 11.32 13.39 -21.22
CA HIS A 91 10.00 12.93 -20.77
C HIS A 91 9.05 14.10 -20.47
N PHE A 92 9.56 15.32 -20.27
CA PHE A 92 8.78 16.47 -19.82
C PHE A 92 8.27 17.31 -21.00
N THR A 93 7.40 16.70 -21.81
CA THR A 93 6.83 17.26 -23.04
C THR A 93 5.42 17.82 -22.85
N LYS A 94 4.91 18.55 -23.84
CA LYS A 94 3.50 18.98 -23.85
C LYS A 94 2.53 17.79 -23.89
N ALA A 95 2.86 16.74 -24.63
CA ALA A 95 2.08 15.51 -24.68
C ALA A 95 2.02 14.82 -23.31
N ARG A 96 3.15 14.76 -22.58
CA ARG A 96 3.16 14.22 -21.20
C ARG A 96 2.27 15.02 -20.26
N LYS A 97 2.28 16.36 -20.37
CA LYS A 97 1.37 17.23 -19.62
C LYS A 97 -0.11 16.97 -19.93
N VAL A 98 -0.45 16.73 -21.20
CA VAL A 98 -1.83 16.37 -21.61
C VAL A 98 -2.26 15.10 -20.88
N ALA A 99 -1.44 14.04 -20.95
CA ALA A 99 -1.74 12.78 -20.26
C ALA A 99 -1.89 12.96 -18.74
N LEU A 100 -0.92 13.59 -18.07
CA LEU A 100 -0.93 13.77 -16.61
C LEU A 100 -2.15 14.57 -16.11
N LYS A 101 -2.66 15.52 -16.90
CA LYS A 101 -3.85 16.30 -16.51
C LYS A 101 -5.14 15.47 -16.49
N GLU A 102 -5.17 14.36 -17.21
CA GLU A 102 -6.30 13.45 -17.30
C GLU A 102 -6.18 12.28 -16.32
N TYR A 103 -5.08 12.20 -15.56
CA TYR A 103 -4.98 11.23 -14.49
C TYR A 103 -6.03 11.53 -13.41
N PRO A 104 -6.77 10.50 -12.97
CA PRO A 104 -7.81 10.67 -11.98
C PRO A 104 -7.18 11.05 -10.64
N SER A 105 -7.98 11.60 -9.72
CA SER A 105 -7.46 12.08 -8.43
C SER A 105 -7.18 10.98 -7.42
N ASP A 106 -7.71 9.78 -7.64
CA ASP A 106 -7.62 8.62 -6.75
C ASP A 106 -6.59 7.57 -7.21
N ILE A 107 -5.91 7.79 -8.34
CA ILE A 107 -4.78 6.93 -8.75
C ILE A 107 -3.62 7.13 -7.79
N LYS A 108 -3.13 6.02 -7.22
CA LYS A 108 -1.98 6.07 -6.32
C LYS A 108 -0.71 6.24 -7.13
N LEU A 109 0.00 7.35 -6.94
CA LEU A 109 1.28 7.62 -7.58
C LEU A 109 2.40 7.62 -6.54
N GLY A 110 3.57 7.12 -6.92
CA GLY A 110 4.78 7.22 -6.12
C GLY A 110 5.57 8.48 -6.41
N PHE A 111 4.94 9.51 -7.01
CA PHE A 111 5.53 10.80 -7.37
C PHE A 111 4.48 11.91 -7.40
N SER A 112 4.90 13.18 -7.25
CA SER A 112 3.99 14.32 -7.33
C SER A 112 3.58 14.63 -8.77
N LYS A 113 2.30 14.41 -9.10
CA LYS A 113 1.71 14.76 -10.40
C LYS A 113 1.93 16.22 -10.76
N GLU A 114 1.72 17.14 -9.80
CA GLU A 114 1.88 18.58 -9.97
C GLU A 114 3.34 18.97 -10.21
N LYS A 115 4.30 18.35 -9.51
CA LYS A 115 5.73 18.55 -9.76
C LYS A 115 6.09 18.15 -11.20
N TRP A 116 5.61 17.00 -11.67
CA TRP A 116 5.87 16.53 -13.04
C TRP A 116 5.20 17.40 -14.11
N ILE A 117 3.97 17.88 -13.88
CA ILE A 117 3.33 18.88 -14.74
C ILE A 117 4.15 20.18 -14.77
N GLY A 118 4.61 20.63 -13.60
CA GLY A 118 5.47 21.80 -13.49
C GLY A 118 6.81 21.64 -14.22
N HIS A 119 7.37 20.43 -14.25
CA HIS A 119 8.55 20.14 -15.07
C HIS A 119 8.23 20.17 -16.57
N CYS A 120 7.08 19.66 -17.01
CA CYS A 120 6.64 19.80 -18.41
C CYS A 120 6.48 21.27 -18.83
N ASP A 121 6.07 22.14 -17.90
CA ASP A 121 5.95 23.58 -18.13
C ASP A 121 7.29 24.33 -18.11
N LYS A 122 8.27 23.86 -17.34
CA LYS A 122 9.59 24.52 -17.26
C LYS A 122 10.54 24.06 -18.35
N ILE A 123 10.56 22.75 -18.61
CA ILE A 123 11.52 22.12 -19.53
C ILE A 123 11.01 22.24 -20.97
N HIS A 124 9.69 22.09 -21.18
CA HIS A 124 9.07 22.19 -22.49
C HIS A 124 9.81 21.39 -23.58
N ALA A 125 10.22 20.16 -23.25
CA ALA A 125 10.90 19.30 -24.20
C ALA A 125 9.98 18.96 -25.37
N ALA A 126 10.58 18.76 -26.54
CA ALA A 126 9.89 18.30 -27.74
C ALA A 126 10.84 17.47 -28.59
N ASP A 127 10.33 16.36 -29.10
CA ASP A 127 11.04 15.48 -30.01
C ASP A 127 10.07 15.11 -31.15
N ASN A 128 10.35 15.67 -32.33
CA ASN A 128 9.49 15.56 -33.51
C ASN A 128 10.02 14.54 -34.54
N ASP A 129 10.97 13.69 -34.16
CA ASP A 129 11.46 12.63 -35.04
C ASP A 129 11.41 11.28 -34.31
N PRO A 130 10.51 10.33 -34.66
CA PRO A 130 9.41 10.54 -35.59
C PRO A 130 8.42 11.59 -35.04
N PRO A 131 7.57 12.20 -35.91
CA PRO A 131 6.68 13.31 -35.52
C PRO A 131 5.78 13.06 -34.31
N PHE A 132 5.51 11.79 -34.01
CA PHE A 132 4.65 11.32 -32.92
C PHE A 132 5.39 10.89 -31.65
N ARG A 133 6.70 11.15 -31.53
CA ARG A 133 7.54 10.60 -30.46
C ARG A 133 7.13 11.09 -29.07
N ASP A 134 6.66 12.34 -28.95
CA ASP A 134 6.20 12.85 -27.66
C ASP A 134 4.91 12.16 -27.19
N GLU A 135 3.95 11.91 -28.09
CA GLU A 135 2.72 11.14 -27.78
C GLU A 135 3.07 9.71 -27.41
N GLN A 136 4.01 9.12 -28.14
CA GLN A 136 4.52 7.78 -27.85
C GLN A 136 5.09 7.71 -26.42
N ARG A 137 6.03 8.59 -26.06
CA ARG A 137 6.61 8.63 -24.71
C ARG A 137 5.54 8.86 -23.65
N ALA A 138 4.66 9.84 -23.87
CA ALA A 138 3.58 10.17 -22.95
C ALA A 138 2.68 8.96 -22.69
N TRP A 139 2.33 8.20 -23.73
CA TRP A 139 1.52 7.00 -23.61
C TRP A 139 2.20 5.88 -22.82
N TYR A 140 3.45 5.54 -23.15
CA TYR A 140 4.16 4.50 -22.40
C TYR A 140 4.40 4.91 -20.94
N ASP A 141 4.68 6.18 -20.67
CA ASP A 141 4.77 6.67 -19.30
C ASP A 141 3.42 6.58 -18.57
N THR A 142 2.29 6.80 -19.26
CA THR A 142 0.96 6.54 -18.72
C THR A 142 0.77 5.07 -18.35
N LEU A 143 1.13 4.15 -19.24
CA LEU A 143 0.99 2.73 -18.94
C LEU A 143 1.80 2.33 -17.70
N ARG A 144 3.05 2.83 -17.57
CA ARG A 144 3.91 2.54 -16.40
C ARG A 144 3.32 3.02 -15.08
N ASP A 145 2.53 4.09 -15.09
CA ASP A 145 1.90 4.62 -13.88
C ASP A 145 0.60 3.88 -13.52
N PHE A 146 -0.08 3.30 -14.51
CA PHE A 146 -1.36 2.59 -14.32
C PHE A 146 -1.20 1.08 -14.09
N ILE A 147 -0.16 0.46 -14.67
CA ILE A 147 0.14 -0.97 -14.50
C ILE A 147 0.11 -1.43 -13.04
N PRO A 148 0.63 -0.66 -12.05
CA PRO A 148 0.63 -1.11 -10.67
C PRO A 148 -0.72 -1.56 -10.12
N GLU A 149 -1.82 -0.88 -10.46
CA GLU A 149 -3.15 -1.24 -9.95
C GLU A 149 -3.61 -2.61 -10.45
N SER A 150 -3.33 -2.94 -11.73
CA SER A 150 -3.73 -4.23 -12.30
C SER A 150 -2.82 -5.40 -11.91
N LYS A 151 -1.56 -5.12 -11.58
CA LYS A 151 -0.58 -6.15 -11.21
C LYS A 151 -0.37 -6.26 -9.70
N GLY A 152 -1.06 -5.45 -8.89
CA GLY A 152 -0.89 -5.42 -7.44
C GLY A 152 0.47 -4.88 -7.01
N PHE A 153 1.13 -4.09 -7.85
CA PHE A 153 2.41 -3.46 -7.51
C PHE A 153 2.18 -2.22 -6.65
N ARG A 154 3.25 -1.78 -5.98
CA ARG A 154 3.31 -0.45 -5.38
C ARG A 154 3.27 0.62 -6.48
N PRO A 155 2.74 1.81 -6.16
CA PRO A 155 2.77 2.95 -7.07
C PRO A 155 4.16 3.20 -7.65
N THR A 156 4.21 3.52 -8.95
CA THR A 156 5.46 3.78 -9.66
C THR A 156 6.14 5.01 -9.06
N VAL A 157 7.40 4.84 -8.67
CA VAL A 157 8.28 5.91 -8.19
C VAL A 157 9.02 6.50 -9.38
N ARG A 158 9.18 7.83 -9.45
CA ARG A 158 9.83 8.49 -10.59
C ARG A 158 10.96 9.38 -10.12
N LEU A 159 12.20 9.10 -10.49
CA LEU A 159 13.37 9.92 -10.17
C LEU A 159 13.66 10.90 -11.30
N PHE A 160 13.70 12.21 -11.03
CA PHE A 160 14.12 13.17 -12.04
C PHE A 160 15.66 13.22 -12.12
N SER A 161 16.20 12.99 -13.32
CA SER A 161 17.64 12.98 -13.59
C SER A 161 18.40 14.21 -13.09
N ARG A 162 17.77 15.40 -13.08
CA ARG A 162 18.40 16.65 -12.61
C ARG A 162 18.12 17.00 -11.14
N ASP A 163 17.39 16.16 -10.40
CA ASP A 163 17.18 16.40 -8.95
C ASP A 163 18.53 16.32 -8.18
N MET A 164 19.50 15.56 -8.68
CA MET A 164 20.85 15.50 -8.15
C MET A 164 21.85 14.86 -9.11
N GLU A 165 23.14 15.02 -8.81
CA GLU A 165 24.19 14.26 -9.47
C GLU A 165 24.26 12.83 -8.90
N TRP A 166 23.32 11.97 -9.30
CA TRP A 166 23.16 10.62 -8.75
C TRP A 166 24.46 9.81 -8.73
N CYS A 167 25.30 9.95 -9.77
CA CYS A 167 26.61 9.29 -9.88
C CYS A 167 27.64 9.70 -8.81
N LYS A 168 27.37 10.74 -8.00
CA LYS A 168 28.23 11.15 -6.89
C LYS A 168 27.86 10.51 -5.55
N LEU A 169 26.68 9.92 -5.42
CA LEU A 169 26.29 9.20 -4.20
C LEU A 169 27.10 7.92 -4.08
N ASP A 170 27.47 7.49 -2.89
CA ASP A 170 28.19 6.24 -2.65
C ASP A 170 27.27 5.15 -2.04
N PRO A 171 27.06 3.99 -2.70
CA PRO A 171 26.23 2.90 -2.18
C PRO A 171 26.78 2.24 -0.92
N GLU A 172 28.05 2.43 -0.58
CA GLU A 172 28.63 1.95 0.67
C GLU A 172 28.59 3.01 1.79
N ASN A 173 28.15 4.24 1.49
CA ASN A 173 28.01 5.30 2.47
C ASN A 173 26.60 5.28 3.09
N PRO A 174 26.46 5.04 4.40
CA PRO A 174 25.16 5.00 5.08
C PRO A 174 24.35 6.30 4.98
N ASP A 175 25.01 7.46 4.90
CA ASP A 175 24.33 8.76 4.79
C ASP A 175 23.71 8.94 3.40
N ASP A 176 24.42 8.52 2.35
CA ASP A 176 23.92 8.56 0.97
C ASP A 176 22.80 7.54 0.76
N LEU A 177 22.92 6.34 1.33
CA LEU A 177 21.85 5.34 1.36
C LEU A 177 20.60 5.89 2.09
N SER A 178 20.79 6.51 3.25
CA SER A 178 19.70 7.10 4.03
C SER A 178 19.03 8.25 3.28
N LYS A 179 19.82 9.11 2.63
CA LYS A 179 19.33 10.21 1.80
C LYS A 179 18.56 9.71 0.58
N PHE A 180 19.06 8.68 -0.10
CA PHE A 180 18.41 8.08 -1.26
C PHE A 180 17.14 7.33 -0.87
N ARG A 181 17.16 6.53 0.21
CA ARG A 181 15.97 5.91 0.79
C ARG A 181 14.92 6.96 1.14
N ALA A 182 15.33 8.02 1.84
CA ALA A 182 14.43 9.12 2.18
C ALA A 182 13.86 9.79 0.94
N LEU A 183 14.58 9.87 -0.19
CA LEU A 183 14.02 10.40 -1.44
C LEU A 183 12.95 9.48 -2.03
N LEU A 184 13.19 8.18 -2.08
CA LEU A 184 12.21 7.19 -2.55
C LEU A 184 10.96 7.16 -1.66
N GLU A 185 11.12 7.41 -0.36
CA GLU A 185 10.03 7.47 0.61
C GLU A 185 9.35 8.86 0.63
N LYS A 186 10.08 9.94 0.34
CA LYS A 186 9.60 11.33 0.24
C LYS A 186 8.76 11.62 -1.01
N GLN A 187 8.82 10.80 -2.05
CA GLN A 187 7.95 10.98 -3.22
C GLN A 187 6.47 10.66 -2.94
N ASN A 188 6.16 10.20 -1.71
CA ASN A 188 4.84 10.28 -1.06
C ASN A 188 4.74 11.56 -0.20
N GLU A 189 5.08 12.73 -0.76
CA GLU A 189 5.26 13.96 0.01
C GLU A 189 3.96 14.32 0.75
N ILE A 190 4.00 14.19 2.08
CA ILE A 190 2.94 14.63 2.97
C ILE A 190 2.87 16.15 2.81
N ASP A 191 1.86 16.69 2.10
CA ASP A 191 1.59 18.13 2.05
C ASP A 191 1.17 18.59 3.45
N LEU A 192 2.16 18.94 4.25
CA LEU A 192 2.01 19.37 5.63
C LEU A 192 1.98 20.89 5.70
N LYS A 193 0.80 21.43 6.00
CA LYS A 193 0.61 22.84 6.31
C LYS A 193 0.51 23.01 7.81
N ILE A 194 1.24 23.99 8.33
CA ILE A 194 1.24 24.31 9.75
C ILE A 194 0.50 25.63 9.92
N ARG A 195 -0.57 25.62 10.71
CA ARG A 195 -1.24 26.82 11.19
C ARG A 195 -1.00 26.94 12.67
N THR A 196 -0.52 28.09 13.12
CA THR A 196 -0.26 28.36 14.52
C THR A 196 -1.06 29.58 14.95
N ASP A 197 -1.86 29.46 16.01
CA ASP A 197 -2.43 30.62 16.70
C ASP A 197 -1.39 31.26 17.64
N GLU A 198 -1.73 32.37 18.30
CA GLU A 198 -0.76 33.18 19.07
C GLU A 198 -0.14 32.44 20.26
N ASN A 199 -0.93 31.68 21.03
CA ASN A 199 -0.46 30.97 22.22
C ASN A 199 -0.99 29.52 22.29
N PRO A 200 -0.54 28.63 21.39
CA PRO A 200 -1.15 27.32 21.21
C PRO A 200 -0.96 26.43 22.44
N GLN A 201 -2.05 25.86 22.95
CA GLN A 201 -2.04 24.95 24.10
C GLN A 201 -2.26 23.48 23.74
N ILE A 202 -2.83 23.22 22.56
CA ILE A 202 -3.08 21.88 22.03
C ILE A 202 -2.60 21.85 20.58
N ALA A 203 -1.79 20.85 20.24
CA ALA A 203 -1.41 20.53 18.88
C ALA A 203 -2.37 19.47 18.31
N ARG A 204 -2.78 19.64 17.05
CA ARG A 204 -3.74 18.76 16.38
C ARG A 204 -3.18 18.25 15.08
N ILE A 205 -3.43 16.98 14.81
CA ILE A 205 -3.24 16.39 13.48
C ILE A 205 -4.59 16.34 12.78
N ILE A 206 -4.70 17.07 11.67
CA ILE A 206 -5.87 17.16 10.81
C ILE A 206 -5.51 16.53 9.48
N ILE A 207 -6.18 15.43 9.15
CA ILE A 207 -5.91 14.69 7.90
C ILE A 207 -6.99 15.09 6.88
N SER A 208 -6.56 15.73 5.80
CA SER A 208 -7.39 16.17 4.67
C SER A 208 -7.27 15.16 3.53
N GLY A 209 -8.32 14.37 3.32
CA GLY A 209 -8.32 13.27 2.36
C GLY A 209 -8.58 11.91 3.02
N PRO A 210 -8.63 10.83 2.23
CA PRO A 210 -8.85 9.49 2.75
C PRO A 210 -7.69 9.03 3.65
N TRP A 211 -8.02 8.24 4.67
CA TRP A 211 -7.05 7.67 5.61
C TRP A 211 -7.40 6.22 5.93
N ASN A 212 -6.41 5.32 5.80
CA ASN A 212 -6.61 3.88 6.00
C ASN A 212 -6.17 3.37 7.38
N GLY A 213 -5.43 4.18 8.15
CA GLY A 213 -4.90 3.80 9.46
C GLY A 213 -3.71 2.84 9.43
N ASP A 214 -2.94 2.83 8.33
CA ASP A 214 -1.72 2.03 8.21
C ASP A 214 -0.59 2.55 9.13
N VAL A 215 0.09 1.62 9.81
CA VAL A 215 1.14 1.94 10.80
C VAL A 215 2.36 2.61 10.16
N SER A 216 2.73 2.24 8.93
CA SER A 216 3.89 2.82 8.26
C SER A 216 3.59 4.24 7.78
N GLN A 217 2.40 4.47 7.23
CA GLN A 217 1.95 5.82 6.85
C GLN A 217 1.79 6.72 8.07
N ALA A 218 1.21 6.21 9.16
CA ALA A 218 1.08 6.92 10.43
C ALA A 218 2.44 7.31 11.01
N ARG A 219 3.44 6.42 10.93
CA ARG A 219 4.82 6.70 11.36
C ARG A 219 5.43 7.84 10.56
N ASN A 220 5.39 7.76 9.23
CA ASN A 220 5.91 8.80 8.34
C ASN A 220 5.25 10.16 8.61
N LEU A 221 3.93 10.16 8.88
CA LEU A 221 3.20 11.36 9.26
C LEU A 221 3.72 11.95 10.57
N LEU A 222 3.86 11.15 11.62
CA LEU A 222 4.37 11.62 12.91
C LEU A 222 5.83 12.07 12.83
N ASP A 223 6.66 11.42 12.01
CA ASP A 223 8.03 11.86 11.71
C ASP A 223 8.03 13.23 11.03
N ALA A 224 7.17 13.44 10.02
CA ALA A 224 7.03 14.73 9.37
C ALA A 224 6.57 15.83 10.35
N VAL A 225 5.63 15.52 11.24
CA VAL A 225 5.18 16.43 12.31
C VAL A 225 6.33 16.76 13.26
N ALA A 226 7.09 15.77 13.73
CA ALA A 226 8.24 15.99 14.62
C ALA A 226 9.33 16.85 13.97
N GLN A 227 9.62 16.63 12.69
CA GLN A 227 10.64 17.38 11.96
C GLN A 227 10.22 18.83 11.66
N ASN A 228 8.94 19.10 11.47
CA ASN A 228 8.44 20.41 11.06
C ASN A 228 7.79 21.21 12.21
N TRP A 229 7.82 20.72 13.45
CA TRP A 229 7.15 21.33 14.59
C TRP A 229 7.55 22.79 14.87
N GLY A 230 8.80 23.15 14.56
CA GLY A 230 9.39 24.44 14.86
C GLY A 230 10.08 24.48 16.23
N SER A 231 11.21 25.19 16.30
CA SER A 231 12.18 25.11 17.41
C SER A 231 11.82 25.86 18.69
N ARG A 232 10.69 26.59 18.72
CA ARG A 232 10.34 27.50 19.84
C ARG A 232 9.03 27.14 20.55
N LEU A 233 8.30 26.11 20.12
CA LEU A 233 7.00 25.76 20.67
C LEU A 233 7.05 24.38 21.33
N SER A 234 6.88 24.36 22.65
CA SER A 234 6.61 23.15 23.42
C SER A 234 5.15 23.17 23.82
N ILE A 235 4.35 22.24 23.29
CA ILE A 235 2.91 22.18 23.50
C ILE A 235 2.57 20.89 24.24
N GLU A 236 1.72 20.97 25.25
CA GLU A 236 1.53 19.86 26.19
C GLU A 236 0.89 18.60 25.56
N PHE A 237 -0.04 18.79 24.62
CA PHE A 237 -0.83 17.72 24.01
C PHE A 237 -0.71 17.72 22.49
N LEU A 238 -0.46 16.56 21.89
CA LEU A 238 -0.65 16.26 20.47
C LEU A 238 -1.78 15.25 20.31
N ILE A 239 -2.79 15.60 19.53
CA ILE A 239 -3.98 14.75 19.35
C ILE A 239 -4.15 14.29 17.89
N THR A 240 -4.48 13.01 17.69
CA THR A 240 -4.81 12.44 16.38
C THR A 240 -6.33 12.27 16.19
N THR A 241 -6.76 11.99 14.96
CA THR A 241 -8.14 11.54 14.65
C THR A 241 -8.47 10.19 15.32
N GLY A 242 -9.77 9.87 15.43
CA GLY A 242 -10.22 8.47 15.63
C GLY A 242 -9.84 7.61 14.42
N ALA A 243 -9.62 6.30 14.62
CA ALA A 243 -9.05 5.40 13.60
C ALA A 243 -7.74 5.90 12.96
N PHE A 244 -6.91 6.66 13.70
CA PHE A 244 -5.59 7.06 13.22
C PHE A 244 -4.72 5.84 12.94
N LEU A 245 -4.88 4.78 13.74
CA LEU A 245 -4.42 3.43 13.42
C LEU A 245 -5.59 2.46 13.30
N ARG A 246 -5.36 1.37 12.57
CA ARG A 246 -6.21 0.19 12.56
C ARG A 246 -5.41 -1.07 12.84
N PHE A 247 -5.98 -1.99 13.60
CA PHE A 247 -5.35 -3.27 13.91
C PHE A 247 -6.23 -4.45 13.53
N LYS A 248 -5.62 -5.62 13.29
CA LYS A 248 -6.34 -6.87 13.03
C LYS A 248 -6.69 -7.56 14.34
N TRP A 249 -7.82 -8.27 14.37
CA TRP A 249 -8.18 -9.09 15.53
C TRP A 249 -7.20 -10.27 15.64
N PRO A 250 -6.87 -10.72 16.87
CA PRO A 250 -6.09 -11.94 17.04
C PRO A 250 -6.90 -13.15 16.58
N GLU A 251 -6.23 -14.23 16.16
CA GLU A 251 -6.89 -15.46 15.69
C GLU A 251 -7.83 -16.07 16.73
N SER A 252 -7.48 -15.91 18.01
CA SER A 252 -8.29 -16.32 19.15
C SER A 252 -8.43 -15.14 20.11
N HIS A 253 -9.67 -14.90 20.55
CA HIS A 253 -9.97 -13.95 21.63
C HIS A 253 -11.15 -14.49 22.46
N PRO A 254 -11.28 -14.07 23.72
CA PRO A 254 -12.46 -14.37 24.53
C PRO A 254 -13.76 -13.90 23.83
N PRO A 255 -14.88 -14.63 23.98
CA PRO A 255 -16.13 -14.30 23.30
C PRO A 255 -16.66 -12.93 23.72
N VAL A 256 -17.35 -12.27 22.78
CA VAL A 256 -18.03 -11.00 23.00
C VAL A 256 -19.53 -11.29 23.07
N ASP A 257 -20.01 -11.52 24.29
CA ASP A 257 -21.40 -11.93 24.55
C ASP A 257 -22.36 -10.73 24.63
N ASP A 258 -21.88 -9.59 25.12
CA ASP A 258 -22.64 -8.33 25.23
C ASP A 258 -21.76 -7.16 24.81
N VAL A 259 -22.12 -6.46 23.74
CA VAL A 259 -21.39 -5.27 23.28
C VAL A 259 -21.65 -4.03 24.16
N ILE A 260 -22.77 -4.02 24.90
CA ILE A 260 -23.18 -2.93 25.78
C ILE A 260 -22.45 -3.01 27.13
N ARG A 261 -22.27 -4.23 27.66
CA ARG A 261 -21.54 -4.53 28.90
C ARG A 261 -20.56 -5.70 28.65
N PRO A 262 -19.49 -5.47 27.86
CA PRO A 262 -18.59 -6.54 27.45
C PRO A 262 -17.79 -7.12 28.60
N ASN A 263 -17.42 -8.39 28.45
CA ASN A 263 -16.42 -9.02 29.30
C ASN A 263 -15.07 -8.28 29.12
N ILE A 264 -14.50 -7.87 30.25
CA ILE A 264 -13.22 -7.15 30.31
C ILE A 264 -12.07 -7.96 29.68
N GLU A 265 -12.12 -9.28 29.71
CA GLU A 265 -11.11 -10.17 29.12
C GLU A 265 -11.06 -10.02 27.60
N ALA A 266 -12.23 -9.93 26.94
CA ALA A 266 -12.31 -9.69 25.50
C ALA A 266 -11.78 -8.30 25.12
N VAL A 267 -12.13 -7.28 25.91
CA VAL A 267 -11.63 -5.91 25.73
C VAL A 267 -10.11 -5.85 25.91
N ASN A 268 -9.58 -6.52 26.94
CA ASN A 268 -8.15 -6.56 27.22
C ASN A 268 -7.37 -7.27 26.11
N ALA A 269 -7.86 -8.42 25.61
CA ALA A 269 -7.21 -9.14 24.51
C ALA A 269 -7.07 -8.27 23.25
N LEU A 270 -8.12 -7.49 22.90
CA LEU A 270 -8.07 -6.55 21.78
C LEU A 270 -7.14 -5.37 22.06
N ARG A 271 -7.10 -4.87 23.31
CA ARG A 271 -6.18 -3.81 23.73
C ARG A 271 -4.72 -4.27 23.66
N ASP A 272 -4.41 -5.54 23.91
CA ASP A 272 -3.05 -6.06 23.84
C ASP A 272 -2.52 -6.09 22.40
N VAL A 273 -3.38 -6.41 21.43
CA VAL A 273 -3.03 -6.26 20.00
C VAL A 273 -2.87 -4.78 19.63
N ALA A 274 -3.77 -3.92 20.09
CA ALA A 274 -3.65 -2.47 19.89
C ALA A 274 -2.33 -1.93 20.48
N ASN A 275 -1.89 -2.39 21.65
CA ASN A 275 -0.60 -2.05 22.24
C ASN A 275 0.57 -2.41 21.31
N SER A 276 0.53 -3.59 20.68
CA SER A 276 1.58 -4.05 19.75
C SER A 276 1.68 -3.17 18.51
N GLU A 277 0.55 -2.64 18.02
CA GLU A 277 0.54 -1.65 16.93
C GLU A 277 1.07 -0.28 17.37
N ILE A 278 0.80 0.15 18.61
CA ILE A 278 1.41 1.36 19.17
C ILE A 278 2.92 1.21 19.32
N ASP A 279 3.41 0.03 19.73
CA ASP A 279 4.84 -0.27 19.78
C ASP A 279 5.49 -0.24 18.39
N SER A 280 4.79 -0.78 17.40
CA SER A 280 5.22 -0.72 16.01
C SER A 280 5.25 0.73 15.51
N LEU A 281 4.25 1.56 15.83
CA LEU A 281 4.20 2.96 15.42
C LEU A 281 5.34 3.78 16.05
N LEU A 282 5.46 3.74 17.37
CA LEU A 282 6.31 4.64 18.14
C LEU A 282 7.71 4.03 18.36
N THR A 283 8.58 4.16 17.36
CA THR A 283 10.00 3.79 17.52
C THR A 283 10.70 4.68 18.56
N PRO A 284 11.84 4.24 19.13
CA PRO A 284 12.62 5.06 20.05
C PRO A 284 12.97 6.44 19.47
N GLU A 285 13.35 6.50 18.19
CA GLU A 285 13.73 7.72 17.50
C GLU A 285 12.55 8.69 17.38
N LEU A 286 11.39 8.17 16.97
CA LEU A 286 10.17 8.98 16.84
C LEU A 286 9.70 9.50 18.21
N LYS A 287 9.76 8.67 19.26
CA LYS A 287 9.45 9.12 20.63
C LYS A 287 10.36 10.25 21.06
N ILE A 288 11.68 10.12 20.84
CA ILE A 288 12.66 11.16 21.16
C ILE A 288 12.40 12.44 20.34
N GLY A 289 12.05 12.29 19.06
CA GLY A 289 11.69 13.41 18.18
C GLY A 289 10.48 14.19 18.70
N LEU A 290 9.38 13.49 19.00
CA LEU A 290 8.15 14.10 19.51
C LEU A 290 8.32 14.65 20.93
N ALA A 291 9.07 13.98 21.81
CA ALA A 291 9.29 14.38 23.20
C ALA A 291 9.98 15.75 23.34
N LYS A 292 10.67 16.22 22.29
CA LYS A 292 11.25 17.57 22.23
C LYS A 292 10.19 18.67 22.18
N HIS A 293 8.98 18.32 21.74
CA HIS A 293 7.96 19.28 21.33
C HIS A 293 6.64 19.09 22.06
N THR A 294 6.32 17.86 22.45
CA THR A 294 5.11 17.53 23.19
C THR A 294 5.39 16.53 24.29
N ARG A 295 4.67 16.65 25.40
CA ARG A 295 4.72 15.68 26.50
C ARG A 295 3.77 14.53 26.24
N CYS A 296 2.56 14.81 25.76
CA CYS A 296 1.50 13.82 25.64
C CYS A 296 1.08 13.65 24.19
N LEU A 297 1.02 12.40 23.73
CA LEU A 297 0.44 12.02 22.44
C LEU A 297 -0.81 11.15 22.69
N THR A 298 -1.95 11.56 22.14
CA THR A 298 -3.17 10.74 22.16
C THR A 298 -3.47 10.19 20.77
N ILE A 299 -3.70 8.88 20.68
CA ILE A 299 -3.77 8.12 19.42
C ILE A 299 -5.10 7.37 19.37
N GLY A 300 -5.95 7.71 18.40
CA GLY A 300 -7.14 6.92 18.10
C GLY A 300 -6.77 5.63 17.36
N ILE A 301 -7.20 4.48 17.86
CA ILE A 301 -6.89 3.18 17.28
C ILE A 301 -8.12 2.28 17.28
N ASP A 302 -8.47 1.80 16.10
CA ASP A 302 -9.73 1.11 15.85
C ASP A 302 -9.50 -0.32 15.38
N SER A 303 -10.49 -1.17 15.61
CA SER A 303 -10.54 -2.46 14.93
C SER A 303 -11.96 -2.93 14.70
N ARG A 304 -12.12 -3.76 13.67
CA ARG A 304 -13.39 -4.34 13.26
C ARG A 304 -13.16 -5.72 12.66
N ASN A 305 -14.05 -6.65 12.98
CA ASN A 305 -14.25 -7.90 12.25
C ASN A 305 -15.65 -7.91 11.60
N ASP A 306 -16.08 -9.06 11.09
CA ASP A 306 -17.36 -9.18 10.39
C ASP A 306 -18.58 -8.85 11.27
N ARG A 307 -18.46 -8.98 12.60
CA ARG A 307 -19.57 -8.85 13.55
C ARG A 307 -19.45 -7.65 14.48
N TYR A 308 -18.25 -7.31 14.90
CA TYR A 308 -17.99 -6.40 16.01
C TYR A 308 -16.93 -5.37 15.64
N GLN A 309 -16.99 -4.23 16.32
CA GLN A 309 -16.03 -3.14 16.23
C GLN A 309 -15.65 -2.67 17.64
N ILE A 310 -14.43 -2.15 17.78
CA ILE A 310 -13.94 -1.53 19.01
C ILE A 310 -13.11 -0.30 18.64
N GLU A 311 -13.26 0.77 19.42
CA GLU A 311 -12.62 2.05 19.18
C GLU A 311 -11.91 2.48 20.47
N PHE A 312 -10.57 2.50 20.45
CA PHE A 312 -9.74 2.89 21.58
C PHE A 312 -9.08 4.25 21.35
N VAL A 313 -8.67 4.87 22.45
CA VAL A 313 -7.72 5.99 22.46
C VAL A 313 -6.58 5.61 23.40
N CYS A 314 -5.37 5.51 22.85
CA CYS A 314 -4.14 5.33 23.61
C CYS A 314 -3.58 6.71 23.97
N ILE A 315 -3.20 6.90 25.23
CA ILE A 315 -2.56 8.10 25.73
C ILE A 315 -1.14 7.73 26.13
N VAL A 316 -0.15 8.38 25.52
CA VAL A 316 1.27 8.12 25.75
C VAL A 316 1.91 9.37 26.34
N ASP A 317 2.43 9.25 27.57
CA ASP A 317 3.33 10.25 28.14
C ASP A 317 4.73 9.99 27.56
N LEU A 318 5.20 10.85 26.67
CA LEU A 318 6.45 10.69 25.94
C LEU A 318 7.69 10.92 26.83
N GLN A 319 7.52 11.45 28.04
CA GLN A 319 8.64 11.62 28.99
C GLN A 319 8.81 10.39 29.88
N THR A 320 7.72 9.80 30.36
CA THR A 320 7.77 8.60 31.23
C THR A 320 7.61 7.30 30.46
N ASN A 321 7.17 7.37 29.19
CA ASN A 321 6.72 6.25 28.37
C ASN A 321 5.53 5.47 28.99
N GLU A 322 4.82 6.08 29.95
CA GLU A 322 3.60 5.51 30.54
C GLU A 322 2.46 5.56 29.52
N ARG A 323 1.68 4.48 29.46
CA ARG A 323 0.49 4.38 28.60
C ARG A 323 -0.77 4.27 29.43
N LYS A 324 -1.79 5.02 29.03
CA LYS A 324 -3.16 4.92 29.54
C LYS A 324 -4.10 4.68 28.38
N TRP A 325 -5.23 4.05 28.66
CA TRP A 325 -6.18 3.64 27.64
C TRP A 325 -7.58 4.07 28.03
N THR A 326 -8.30 4.59 27.05
CA THR A 326 -9.75 4.74 27.10
C THR A 326 -10.31 4.38 25.73
N GLY A 327 -11.58 4.69 25.47
CA GLY A 327 -12.18 4.46 24.17
C GLY A 327 -13.67 4.74 24.20
N LYS A 328 -14.33 4.42 23.10
CA LYS A 328 -15.70 4.86 22.89
C LYS A 328 -16.67 4.17 23.84
N SER A 329 -17.32 4.97 24.67
CA SER A 329 -18.30 4.54 25.67
C SER A 329 -19.75 4.76 25.22
N TYR A 330 -19.97 5.64 24.23
CA TYR A 330 -21.29 6.09 23.80
C TYR A 330 -21.46 5.98 22.26
N PRO A 331 -21.78 4.78 21.74
CA PRO A 331 -22.04 4.58 20.30
C PRO A 331 -23.19 5.44 19.79
N ASN A 332 -23.24 5.71 18.50
CA ASN A 332 -24.46 6.20 17.84
C ASN A 332 -25.49 5.07 17.67
N SER A 333 -26.67 5.37 17.12
CA SER A 333 -27.75 4.38 16.93
C SER A 333 -27.37 3.21 16.02
N GLU A 334 -26.59 3.45 14.98
CA GLU A 334 -26.17 2.43 14.01
C GLU A 334 -25.14 1.47 14.59
N GLN A 335 -24.33 1.95 15.54
CA GLN A 335 -23.25 1.19 16.15
C GLN A 335 -23.69 0.36 17.37
N VAL A 336 -24.88 0.58 17.94
CA VAL A 336 -25.31 -0.01 19.24
C VAL A 336 -25.18 -1.54 19.28
N GLN A 337 -25.43 -2.21 18.16
CA GLN A 337 -25.42 -3.69 18.10
C GLN A 337 -24.03 -4.29 17.84
N GLN A 338 -23.04 -3.48 17.44
CA GLN A 338 -21.75 -3.97 16.96
C GLN A 338 -20.55 -3.38 17.72
N LEU A 339 -20.67 -2.18 18.30
CA LEU A 339 -19.57 -1.53 19.02
C LEU A 339 -19.44 -2.08 20.44
N ILE A 340 -18.32 -2.74 20.71
CA ILE A 340 -17.87 -3.11 22.04
C ILE A 340 -17.55 -1.83 22.81
N ARG A 341 -18.34 -1.53 23.85
CA ARG A 341 -18.20 -0.30 24.62
C ARG A 341 -17.07 -0.38 25.63
N ILE A 342 -16.39 0.75 25.83
CA ILE A 342 -15.56 0.95 27.02
C ILE A 342 -16.47 1.37 28.17
N THR A 343 -16.64 0.48 29.15
CA THR A 343 -17.55 0.67 30.30
C THR A 343 -16.89 1.34 31.49
N ASP A 344 -15.55 1.29 31.60
CA ASP A 344 -14.81 2.07 32.57
C ASP A 344 -14.78 3.55 32.15
N LEU A 345 -15.79 4.31 32.59
CA LEU A 345 -15.88 5.74 32.29
C LEU A 345 -14.82 6.57 33.04
N SER A 346 -14.26 6.05 34.13
CA SER A 346 -13.20 6.74 34.87
C SER A 346 -11.92 6.86 34.05
N SER A 347 -11.68 5.90 33.15
CA SER A 347 -10.56 5.92 32.19
C SER A 347 -10.52 7.16 31.28
N HIS A 348 -11.64 7.85 31.09
CA HIS A 348 -11.71 9.08 30.29
C HIS A 348 -11.06 10.28 31.00
N PHE A 349 -10.90 10.21 32.33
CA PHE A 349 -10.37 11.30 33.15
C PHE A 349 -8.93 11.02 33.54
N LEU A 350 -8.03 11.90 33.11
CA LEU A 350 -6.60 11.77 33.31
C LEU A 350 -6.07 12.99 34.07
N HIS A 351 -5.00 12.77 34.84
CA HIS A 351 -4.22 13.85 35.42
C HIS A 351 -2.85 13.87 34.74
N LEU A 352 -2.60 14.90 33.94
CA LEU A 352 -1.39 15.07 33.14
C LEU A 352 -0.80 16.45 33.44
N ASN A 353 0.43 16.50 33.94
CA ASN A 353 1.18 17.73 34.25
C ASN A 353 0.36 18.80 35.02
N ASN A 354 -0.24 18.39 36.15
CA ASN A 354 -1.11 19.22 37.00
C ASN A 354 -2.42 19.70 36.35
N ARG A 355 -2.77 19.21 35.15
CA ARG A 355 -4.06 19.45 34.51
C ARG A 355 -4.95 18.21 34.63
N SER A 356 -6.20 18.45 34.97
CA SER A 356 -7.26 17.46 34.81
C SER A 356 -7.74 17.50 33.36
N VAL A 357 -7.70 16.36 32.68
CA VAL A 357 -7.95 16.18 31.25
C VAL A 357 -9.07 15.17 31.04
N LEU A 358 -10.02 15.49 30.17
CA LEU A 358 -11.06 14.58 29.71
C LEU A 358 -10.77 14.17 28.25
N VAL A 359 -10.63 12.89 27.98
CA VAL A 359 -10.41 12.33 26.63
C VAL A 359 -11.69 11.66 26.16
N LEU A 360 -12.15 12.01 24.95
CA LEU A 360 -13.43 11.53 24.39
C LEU A 360 -13.21 10.83 23.05
N GLY A 361 -13.72 9.60 22.92
CA GLY A 361 -13.78 8.88 21.66
C GLY A 361 -14.98 9.33 20.83
N CYS A 362 -14.75 9.95 19.68
CA CYS A 362 -15.76 10.31 18.68
C CYS A 362 -17.13 10.78 19.26
N HIS A 363 -18.11 9.87 19.34
CA HIS A 363 -19.49 10.18 19.79
C HIS A 363 -19.67 10.31 21.31
N ASP A 364 -18.65 10.06 22.14
CA ASP A 364 -18.72 10.31 23.58
C ASP A 364 -19.09 11.78 23.90
N LEU A 365 -18.71 12.72 23.03
CA LEU A 365 -19.13 14.12 23.14
C LEU A 365 -20.66 14.29 23.18
N HIS A 366 -21.42 13.39 22.54
CA HIS A 366 -22.89 13.46 22.56
C HIS A 366 -23.50 13.12 23.90
N ILE A 367 -22.78 12.55 24.86
CA ILE A 367 -23.24 12.41 26.25
C ILE A 367 -23.69 13.77 26.80
N PHE A 368 -23.00 14.84 26.40
CA PHE A 368 -23.23 16.19 26.90
C PHE A 368 -24.25 17.00 26.09
N ASN A 369 -24.82 16.42 25.02
CA ASN A 369 -25.71 17.15 24.11
C ASN A 369 -26.92 17.75 24.84
N ASN A 370 -27.15 19.05 24.67
CA ASN A 370 -28.25 19.78 25.32
C ASN A 370 -29.64 19.30 24.91
N ARG A 371 -29.78 18.61 23.77
CA ARG A 371 -31.08 18.11 23.31
C ARG A 371 -31.62 16.92 24.11
N TRP A 372 -30.81 16.29 24.95
CA TRP A 372 -31.26 15.13 25.71
C TRP A 372 -32.24 15.48 26.82
N GLY A 373 -32.18 16.67 27.43
CA GLY A 373 -33.08 17.04 28.53
C GLY A 373 -34.57 16.95 28.16
N SER A 374 -34.93 17.33 26.93
CA SER A 374 -36.31 17.22 26.41
C SER A 374 -36.64 15.88 25.75
N ARG A 375 -35.66 14.98 25.63
CA ARG A 375 -35.76 13.69 24.93
C ARG A 375 -35.26 12.51 25.76
N GLU A 376 -35.14 12.67 27.07
CA GLU A 376 -34.55 11.68 27.95
C GLU A 376 -35.37 10.39 27.99
N SER A 377 -36.70 10.51 27.89
CA SER A 377 -37.62 9.39 27.75
C SER A 377 -37.43 8.55 26.49
N MET A 378 -36.68 9.03 25.49
CA MET A 378 -36.34 8.30 24.27
C MET A 378 -35.00 7.55 24.37
N LEU A 379 -34.26 7.72 25.48
CA LEU A 379 -32.98 7.05 25.69
C LEU A 379 -33.18 5.67 26.32
N SER A 380 -32.37 4.70 25.89
CA SER A 380 -32.29 3.41 26.56
C SER A 380 -31.76 3.58 27.99
N PRO A 381 -32.15 2.70 28.95
CA PRO A 381 -31.69 2.79 30.33
C PRO A 381 -30.17 2.88 30.49
N TRP A 382 -29.41 2.10 29.72
CA TRP A 382 -27.95 2.13 29.75
C TRP A 382 -27.35 3.47 29.29
N ARG A 383 -28.01 4.20 28.36
CA ARG A 383 -27.56 5.52 27.92
C ARG A 383 -27.76 6.57 29.00
N ILE A 384 -28.87 6.47 29.74
CA ILE A 384 -29.16 7.34 30.89
C ILE A 384 -28.12 7.10 31.98
N GLU A 385 -27.87 5.83 32.34
CA GLU A 385 -26.85 5.42 33.31
C GLU A 385 -25.46 5.97 32.95
N THR A 386 -25.02 5.73 31.70
CA THR A 386 -23.71 6.19 31.20
C THR A 386 -23.58 7.71 31.25
N ARG A 387 -24.65 8.44 30.89
CA ARG A 387 -24.65 9.91 30.92
C ARG A 387 -24.59 10.45 32.34
N SER A 388 -25.40 9.90 33.24
CA SER A 388 -25.41 10.29 34.65
C SER A 388 -24.04 10.05 35.30
N GLU A 389 -23.42 8.91 35.02
CA GLU A 389 -22.11 8.59 35.56
C GLU A 389 -20.99 9.47 34.99
N MET A 390 -20.97 9.70 33.68
CA MET A 390 -20.00 10.62 33.06
C MET A 390 -20.11 12.05 33.62
N LEU A 391 -21.33 12.53 33.88
CA LEU A 391 -21.55 13.84 34.50
C LEU A 391 -21.11 13.87 35.97
N ARG A 392 -21.38 12.81 36.73
CA ARG A 392 -20.91 12.66 38.11
C ARG A 392 -19.38 12.69 38.18
N LEU A 393 -18.71 11.89 37.34
CA LEU A 393 -17.25 11.85 37.24
C LEU A 393 -16.68 13.20 36.79
N SER A 394 -17.34 13.89 35.85
CA SER A 394 -16.95 15.25 35.46
C SER A 394 -17.00 16.24 36.63
N GLY A 395 -17.98 16.10 37.53
CA GLY A 395 -18.08 16.89 38.76
C GLY A 395 -16.97 16.58 39.78
N ILE A 396 -16.47 15.35 39.81
CA ILE A 396 -15.39 14.92 40.70
C ILE A 396 -14.02 15.36 40.16
N HIS A 397 -13.74 15.03 38.91
CA HIS A 397 -12.43 15.25 38.29
C HIS A 397 -12.23 16.70 37.83
N GLN A 398 -13.31 17.46 37.61
CA GLN A 398 -13.27 18.87 37.20
C GLN A 398 -12.28 19.14 36.06
N PRO A 399 -12.43 18.48 34.89
CA PRO A 399 -11.46 18.59 33.82
C PRO A 399 -11.37 20.03 33.30
N THR A 400 -10.14 20.49 33.08
CA THR A 400 -9.82 21.82 32.56
C THR A 400 -9.51 21.81 31.06
N VAL A 401 -9.16 20.64 30.54
CA VAL A 401 -8.81 20.36 29.14
C VAL A 401 -9.70 19.23 28.63
N VAL A 402 -10.21 19.34 27.40
CA VAL A 402 -10.92 18.24 26.74
C VAL A 402 -10.32 17.95 25.36
N LEU A 403 -10.02 16.68 25.10
CA LEU A 403 -9.43 16.19 23.86
C LEU A 403 -10.42 15.24 23.19
N GLN A 404 -10.84 15.52 21.95
CA GLN A 404 -11.78 14.66 21.21
C GLN A 404 -11.11 14.03 19.98
N HIS A 405 -11.38 12.74 19.78
CA HIS A 405 -10.90 11.91 18.67
C HIS A 405 -12.06 11.51 17.74
N PRO A 406 -12.62 12.43 16.93
CA PRO A 406 -13.66 12.07 15.96
C PRO A 406 -13.05 11.36 14.75
N HIS A 407 -13.83 10.51 14.09
CA HIS A 407 -13.46 9.91 12.80
C HIS A 407 -13.55 10.92 11.67
N SER A 408 -14.54 11.81 11.69
CA SER A 408 -14.75 12.83 10.66
C SER A 408 -14.93 14.22 11.26
N ALA A 409 -14.45 15.20 10.53
CA ALA A 409 -14.51 16.63 10.85
C ALA A 409 -14.83 17.43 9.57
N ASP A 410 -15.87 17.04 8.83
CA ASP A 410 -16.27 17.70 7.58
C ASP A 410 -17.46 18.67 7.75
N SER A 411 -18.08 18.72 8.95
CA SER A 411 -19.23 19.59 9.26
C SER A 411 -19.10 20.29 10.62
N CYS A 412 -19.30 21.60 10.62
CA CYS A 412 -19.38 22.42 11.83
C CYS A 412 -20.60 22.09 12.69
N GLY A 413 -21.63 21.47 12.09
CA GLY A 413 -22.90 21.17 12.77
C GLY A 413 -22.85 19.91 13.63
N THR A 414 -22.06 18.90 13.26
CA THR A 414 -22.05 17.57 13.88
C THR A 414 -21.76 17.65 15.38
N TRP A 415 -20.72 18.41 15.74
CA TRP A 415 -20.21 18.45 17.13
C TRP A 415 -20.70 19.66 17.93
N ARG A 416 -21.29 20.66 17.29
CA ARG A 416 -21.67 21.95 17.91
C ARG A 416 -22.52 21.79 19.17
N MET A 417 -23.57 20.98 19.11
CA MET A 417 -24.47 20.77 20.24
C MET A 417 -23.83 19.99 21.38
N GLY A 418 -22.89 19.10 21.06
CA GLY A 418 -22.09 18.37 22.04
C GLY A 418 -21.14 19.30 22.78
N TRP A 419 -20.36 20.11 22.05
CA TRP A 419 -19.45 21.09 22.64
C TRP A 419 -20.16 22.15 23.46
N SER A 420 -21.25 22.72 22.94
CA SER A 420 -22.06 23.70 23.67
C SER A 420 -22.57 23.12 24.98
N GLY A 421 -23.10 21.90 24.95
CA GLY A 421 -23.62 21.26 26.14
C GLY A 421 -22.55 20.78 27.12
N LEU A 422 -21.35 20.44 26.64
CA LEU A 422 -20.20 20.11 27.48
C LEU A 422 -19.73 21.34 28.26
N VAL A 423 -19.48 22.46 27.58
CA VAL A 423 -19.06 23.73 28.22
C VAL A 423 -20.11 24.25 29.19
N GLU A 424 -21.39 24.01 28.90
CA GLU A 424 -22.46 24.36 29.80
C GLU A 424 -22.44 23.54 31.09
N LYS A 425 -22.24 22.22 30.99
CA LYS A 425 -22.32 21.29 32.13
C LYS A 425 -21.03 21.22 32.95
N ILE A 426 -19.87 21.36 32.31
CA ILE A 426 -18.56 21.25 32.95
C ILE A 426 -17.88 22.63 32.93
N LYS A 427 -18.21 23.46 33.93
CA LYS A 427 -17.73 24.85 34.01
C LYS A 427 -16.21 24.98 34.20
N SER A 428 -15.55 23.92 34.67
CA SER A 428 -14.08 23.87 34.82
C SER A 428 -13.32 23.84 33.49
N VAL A 429 -13.98 23.49 32.37
CA VAL A 429 -13.33 23.36 31.06
C VAL A 429 -12.95 24.74 30.50
N LYS A 430 -11.63 24.96 30.45
CA LYS A 430 -11.02 26.20 29.94
C LYS A 430 -10.72 26.10 28.45
N ILE A 431 -10.16 24.97 28.03
CA ILE A 431 -9.78 24.71 26.64
C ILE A 431 -10.27 23.35 26.18
N PHE A 432 -10.55 23.24 24.89
CA PHE A 432 -10.81 21.96 24.25
C PHE A 432 -10.38 21.99 22.80
N ALA A 433 -10.09 20.82 22.23
CA ALA A 433 -9.86 20.71 20.80
C ALA A 433 -10.27 19.33 20.28
N SER A 434 -10.70 19.30 19.03
CA SER A 434 -10.97 18.09 18.27
C SER A 434 -10.01 17.98 17.11
N ALA A 435 -9.43 16.79 16.93
CA ALA A 435 -8.75 16.40 15.70
C ALA A 435 -9.79 16.00 14.64
N GLY A 436 -9.37 15.30 13.58
CA GLY A 436 -10.29 14.57 12.71
C GLY A 436 -9.85 14.47 11.26
N LEU A 437 -10.57 13.64 10.52
CA LEU A 437 -10.48 13.54 9.06
C LEU A 437 -11.36 14.62 8.41
N TYR A 438 -10.74 15.59 7.72
CA TYR A 438 -11.44 16.51 6.82
C TYR A 438 -11.66 15.80 5.47
N TYR A 439 -12.64 14.91 5.46
CA TYR A 439 -13.00 14.08 4.32
C TYR A 439 -14.46 13.65 4.45
N ASN A 440 -15.17 13.66 3.32
CA ASN A 440 -16.52 13.16 3.22
C ASN A 440 -16.51 12.19 2.03
N ASP A 441 -16.70 10.89 2.31
CA ASP A 441 -16.42 9.83 1.33
C ASP A 441 -17.17 10.06 0.02
N GLY A 442 -16.41 10.34 -1.06
CA GLY A 442 -16.96 10.66 -2.37
C GLY A 442 -17.76 11.93 -2.52
N ASN A 443 -17.77 12.79 -1.51
CA ASN A 443 -18.59 13.98 -1.48
C ASN A 443 -17.76 15.19 -1.04
N PRO A 444 -18.16 16.41 -1.43
CA PRO A 444 -17.58 17.61 -0.85
C PRO A 444 -17.78 17.65 0.68
N CYS A 445 -16.78 18.14 1.41
CA CYS A 445 -16.93 18.44 2.84
C CYS A 445 -18.03 19.50 3.02
N ARG A 446 -18.87 19.33 4.05
CA ARG A 446 -20.07 20.16 4.27
C ARG A 446 -19.74 21.59 4.72
N ASN A 447 -18.56 21.82 5.28
CA ASN A 447 -18.05 23.14 5.65
C ASN A 447 -16.58 23.28 5.24
N SER A 448 -16.07 24.52 5.18
CA SER A 448 -14.68 24.78 4.84
C SER A 448 -13.73 24.32 5.96
N LEU A 449 -12.51 23.91 5.59
CA LEU A 449 -11.49 23.55 6.58
C LEU A 449 -11.24 24.66 7.62
N PRO A 450 -11.11 25.96 7.27
CA PRO A 450 -10.99 27.02 8.27
C PRO A 450 -12.15 27.06 9.29
N ASP A 451 -13.40 26.88 8.83
CA ASP A 451 -14.57 26.86 9.72
C ASP A 451 -14.52 25.66 10.67
N ILE A 452 -14.12 24.49 10.16
CA ILE A 452 -13.93 23.30 10.98
C ILE A 452 -12.86 23.54 12.03
N LEU A 453 -11.68 24.00 11.62
CA LEU A 453 -10.57 24.25 12.54
C LEU A 453 -10.94 25.25 13.63
N GLN A 454 -11.81 26.22 13.33
CA GLN A 454 -12.26 27.23 14.30
C GLN A 454 -13.38 26.72 15.22
N THR A 455 -14.36 25.99 14.69
CA THR A 455 -15.54 25.57 15.46
C THR A 455 -15.31 24.32 16.32
N THR A 456 -14.23 23.59 16.08
CA THR A 456 -13.86 22.37 16.81
C THR A 456 -12.85 22.60 17.94
N LYS A 457 -12.65 23.85 18.36
CA LYS A 457 -11.76 24.21 19.46
C LYS A 457 -12.29 25.34 20.33
N LYS A 458 -11.73 25.44 21.53
CA LYS A 458 -11.79 26.61 22.41
C LYS A 458 -10.39 26.82 22.99
N GLY A 459 -9.83 28.00 22.71
CA GLY A 459 -8.42 28.29 22.94
C GLY A 459 -7.58 28.06 21.69
N ASP A 460 -6.33 28.47 21.78
CA ASP A 460 -5.37 28.51 20.67
C ASP A 460 -4.77 27.13 20.39
N THR A 461 -4.57 26.81 19.12
CA THR A 461 -4.02 25.52 18.67
C THR A 461 -2.86 25.66 17.69
N LEU A 462 -2.02 24.62 17.66
CA LEU A 462 -1.08 24.35 16.56
C LEU A 462 -1.69 23.25 15.70
N ASP A 463 -2.08 23.56 14.48
CA ASP A 463 -2.73 22.63 13.57
C ASP A 463 -1.72 22.15 12.51
N PHE A 464 -1.40 20.86 12.55
CA PHE A 464 -0.72 20.14 11.48
C PHE A 464 -1.78 19.61 10.52
N ILE A 465 -1.87 20.22 9.34
CA ILE A 465 -2.85 19.87 8.30
C ILE A 465 -2.12 19.08 7.23
N ILE A 466 -2.45 17.80 7.12
CA ILE A 466 -1.84 16.88 6.16
C ILE A 466 -2.81 16.65 5.01
N THR A 467 -2.37 16.79 3.77
CA THR A 467 -3.20 16.47 2.59
C THR A 467 -2.64 15.24 1.86
N PHE A 468 -3.50 14.22 1.63
CA PHE A 468 -3.10 12.98 0.95
C PHE A 468 -3.58 12.84 -0.50
N GLU A 469 -4.61 13.60 -0.95
CA GLU A 469 -5.05 13.86 -2.34
C GLU A 469 -6.55 14.28 -2.35
N LYS A 470 -7.03 14.94 -3.40
CA LYS A 470 -8.41 15.48 -3.54
C LYS A 470 -9.46 14.35 -3.72
N CYS A 471 -10.56 14.41 -2.96
CA CYS A 471 -11.72 13.52 -3.07
C CYS A 471 -12.39 13.55 -4.45
N GLU A 472 -12.53 12.40 -5.13
CA GLU A 472 -13.75 11.95 -5.86
C GLU A 472 -13.78 10.38 -5.88
N PRO A 473 -14.96 9.69 -5.96
CA PRO A 473 -15.16 8.32 -5.41
C PRO A 473 -15.32 7.10 -6.36
N GLU A 474 -15.39 5.93 -5.67
CA GLU A 474 -15.95 4.57 -5.98
C GLU A 474 -14.93 3.50 -6.45
N MET A 475 -14.95 2.19 -6.11
CA MET A 475 -15.82 1.25 -5.36
C MET A 475 -15.00 -0.03 -4.94
N LYS A 476 -15.50 -0.84 -3.98
CA LYS A 476 -14.84 -2.03 -3.35
C LYS A 476 -14.93 -3.36 -4.14
N LEU A 477 -14.04 -4.34 -3.84
CA LEU A 477 -14.37 -5.79 -3.60
C LEU A 477 -13.18 -6.61 -2.99
N VAL A 478 -13.50 -7.76 -2.37
CA VAL A 478 -12.77 -8.60 -1.37
C VAL A 478 -12.39 -9.98 -1.97
N VAL A 479 -11.41 -10.77 -1.43
CA VAL A 479 -11.44 -12.14 -0.78
C VAL A 479 -10.00 -12.79 -0.66
N PRO A 480 -9.76 -14.02 -0.09
CA PRO A 480 -8.90 -14.28 1.11
C PRO A 480 -7.59 -15.10 0.84
N PRO A 481 -6.73 -15.39 1.84
CA PRO A 481 -5.46 -16.09 1.64
C PRO A 481 -5.55 -17.62 1.79
N SER A 482 -4.78 -18.35 0.97
CA SER A 482 -4.56 -19.79 1.05
C SER A 482 -3.28 -20.14 1.83
N THR A 483 -3.32 -21.30 2.48
CA THR A 483 -2.35 -21.87 3.43
C THR A 483 -1.16 -22.56 2.76
N ILE A 484 0.04 -22.43 3.34
CA ILE A 484 1.26 -23.17 2.95
C ILE A 484 1.87 -23.81 4.21
N GLU A 485 2.24 -25.10 4.12
CA GLU A 485 2.94 -25.86 5.17
C GLU A 485 4.48 -25.71 5.08
N PRO A 486 5.21 -25.81 6.22
CA PRO A 486 6.66 -25.59 6.29
C PRO A 486 7.52 -26.79 5.85
N ILE A 487 8.73 -26.49 5.35
CA ILE A 487 9.74 -27.43 4.84
C ILE A 487 10.68 -27.88 5.99
N SER A 488 11.11 -29.16 5.99
CA SER A 488 11.93 -29.77 7.06
C SER A 488 13.46 -29.56 6.92
N ASP A 489 14.17 -29.64 8.04
CA ASP A 489 15.57 -29.18 8.24
C ASP A 489 16.72 -30.04 7.64
N ASP A 490 16.44 -31.07 6.84
CA ASP A 490 17.43 -32.12 6.51
C ASP A 490 18.07 -32.00 5.10
N LEU A 491 18.07 -30.80 4.51
CA LEU A 491 18.52 -30.56 3.13
C LEU A 491 20.01 -30.18 3.05
N ASN A 492 20.74 -30.75 2.08
CA ASN A 492 22.13 -30.37 1.82
C ASN A 492 22.25 -29.00 1.12
N GLU A 493 23.44 -28.37 1.14
CA GLU A 493 23.65 -27.01 0.59
C GLU A 493 23.26 -26.86 -0.89
N GLN A 494 23.41 -27.92 -1.68
CA GLN A 494 23.04 -27.94 -3.10
C GLN A 494 21.52 -27.96 -3.28
N GLN A 495 20.81 -28.72 -2.45
CA GLN A 495 19.35 -28.73 -2.41
C GLN A 495 18.82 -27.38 -1.92
N LYS A 496 19.44 -26.76 -0.91
CA LYS A 496 19.09 -25.41 -0.47
C LYS A 496 19.20 -24.38 -1.60
N LEU A 497 20.22 -24.48 -2.45
CA LEU A 497 20.37 -23.60 -3.62
C LEU A 497 19.27 -23.85 -4.66
N PHE A 498 18.89 -25.10 -4.89
CA PHE A 498 17.76 -25.42 -5.78
C PHE A 498 16.42 -24.90 -5.23
N PHE A 499 16.16 -24.99 -3.92
CA PHE A 499 14.97 -24.39 -3.31
C PHE A 499 14.91 -22.87 -3.48
N LYS A 500 16.05 -22.16 -3.49
CA LYS A 500 16.08 -20.72 -3.80
C LYS A 500 15.53 -20.41 -5.20
N VAL A 501 15.71 -21.30 -6.17
CA VAL A 501 15.11 -21.15 -7.52
C VAL A 501 13.58 -21.15 -7.41
N ALA A 502 13.02 -22.09 -6.65
CA ALA A 502 11.57 -22.13 -6.41
C ALA A 502 11.08 -20.91 -5.63
N ASP A 503 11.82 -20.46 -4.61
CA ASP A 503 11.44 -19.31 -3.80
C ASP A 503 11.44 -18.01 -4.61
N ILE A 504 12.41 -17.84 -5.52
CA ILE A 504 12.46 -16.71 -6.44
C ILE A 504 11.39 -16.82 -7.53
N PHE A 505 11.10 -18.04 -7.99
CA PHE A 505 10.08 -18.26 -9.01
C PHE A 505 8.66 -18.13 -8.45
N GLU A 506 8.42 -18.36 -7.16
CA GLU A 506 7.06 -18.36 -6.60
C GLU A 506 6.32 -17.01 -6.76
N PRO A 507 6.94 -15.84 -6.50
CA PRO A 507 6.34 -14.55 -6.84
C PRO A 507 6.07 -14.39 -8.34
N ILE A 508 6.95 -14.89 -9.20
CA ILE A 508 6.79 -14.83 -10.67
C ILE A 508 5.62 -15.72 -11.11
N ARG A 509 5.52 -16.92 -10.55
CA ARG A 509 4.43 -17.88 -10.78
C ARG A 509 3.08 -17.26 -10.44
N LEU A 510 2.98 -16.55 -9.31
CA LEU A 510 1.76 -15.85 -8.90
C LEU A 510 1.32 -14.76 -9.88
N MET A 511 2.21 -14.25 -10.72
CA MET A 511 1.87 -13.29 -11.80
C MET A 511 1.34 -13.98 -13.07
N ILE A 512 1.41 -15.30 -13.17
CA ILE A 512 0.90 -16.09 -14.31
C ILE A 512 -0.44 -16.73 -13.88
N PRO A 513 -1.60 -16.20 -14.35
CA PRO A 513 -2.91 -16.70 -13.93
C PRO A 513 -3.06 -18.21 -14.17
N ASP A 514 -3.64 -18.90 -13.20
CA ASP A 514 -3.93 -20.35 -13.22
C ASP A 514 -2.71 -21.28 -13.32
N PHE A 515 -1.48 -20.75 -13.28
CA PHE A 515 -0.26 -21.53 -13.35
C PHE A 515 0.13 -22.07 -11.96
N ASN A 516 -0.16 -23.34 -11.71
CA ASN A 516 -0.13 -23.91 -10.37
C ASN A 516 0.83 -25.10 -10.23
N TRP A 517 1.30 -25.29 -9.00
CA TRP A 517 2.09 -26.45 -8.59
C TRP A 517 1.37 -27.76 -8.91
N VAL A 518 2.06 -28.64 -9.64
CA VAL A 518 1.63 -30.02 -9.86
C VAL A 518 2.39 -30.96 -8.93
N ARG A 519 3.68 -30.68 -8.72
CA ARG A 519 4.56 -31.54 -7.92
C ARG A 519 5.75 -30.74 -7.39
N LYS A 520 6.10 -30.97 -6.13
CA LYS A 520 7.29 -30.43 -5.46
C LYS A 520 8.09 -31.60 -4.88
N ARG A 521 9.35 -31.75 -5.30
CA ARG A 521 10.33 -32.73 -4.81
C ARG A 521 11.64 -32.01 -4.50
N HIS A 522 12.54 -32.68 -3.79
CA HIS A 522 13.83 -32.11 -3.38
C HIS A 522 14.75 -31.72 -4.56
N ASN A 523 14.51 -32.26 -5.75
CA ASN A 523 15.28 -31.99 -6.97
C ASN A 523 14.40 -31.69 -8.19
N GLN A 524 13.08 -31.50 -8.00
CA GLN A 524 12.17 -31.26 -9.12
C GLN A 524 10.98 -30.39 -8.70
N PHE A 525 10.66 -29.39 -9.51
CA PHE A 525 9.52 -28.48 -9.33
C PHE A 525 8.69 -28.43 -10.61
N THR A 526 7.48 -28.97 -10.58
CA THR A 526 6.62 -29.13 -11.77
C THR A 526 5.38 -28.25 -11.67
N TYR A 527 5.06 -27.56 -12.76
CA TYR A 527 3.98 -26.59 -12.88
C TYR A 527 3.10 -26.86 -14.10
N SER A 528 1.80 -26.59 -13.99
CA SER A 528 0.86 -26.69 -15.11
C SER A 528 -0.34 -25.79 -14.85
N PHE A 529 -1.06 -25.45 -15.91
CA PHE A 529 -2.26 -24.63 -15.79
C PHE A 529 -3.45 -25.45 -15.29
N THR A 530 -4.21 -24.90 -14.35
CA THR A 530 -5.39 -25.57 -13.78
C THR A 530 -6.40 -25.94 -14.86
N GLU A 531 -6.60 -25.03 -15.82
CA GLU A 531 -7.49 -25.22 -16.97
C GLU A 531 -7.12 -26.43 -17.84
N TRP A 532 -5.83 -26.74 -18.00
CA TRP A 532 -5.39 -27.86 -18.83
C TRP A 532 -5.70 -29.20 -18.18
N ARG A 533 -5.65 -29.27 -16.84
CA ARG A 533 -5.70 -30.53 -16.08
C ARG A 533 -6.91 -31.38 -16.42
N LYS A 534 -8.09 -30.78 -16.58
CA LYS A 534 -9.32 -31.53 -16.88
C LYS A 534 -9.21 -32.26 -18.23
N ILE A 535 -8.79 -31.53 -19.26
CA ILE A 535 -8.72 -32.03 -20.65
C ILE A 535 -7.59 -33.05 -20.80
N ILE A 536 -6.38 -32.73 -20.30
CA ILE A 536 -5.23 -33.62 -20.42
C ILE A 536 -5.43 -34.92 -19.62
N THR A 537 -6.07 -34.86 -18.44
CA THR A 537 -6.34 -36.07 -17.62
C THR A 537 -7.38 -36.97 -18.29
N GLN A 538 -8.40 -36.39 -18.93
CA GLN A 538 -9.41 -37.14 -19.68
C GLN A 538 -8.83 -37.92 -20.87
N ASN A 539 -7.70 -37.47 -21.42
CA ASN A 539 -7.03 -38.08 -22.57
C ASN A 539 -5.78 -38.91 -22.18
N ASP A 540 -5.53 -39.16 -20.89
CA ASP A 540 -4.31 -39.81 -20.36
C ASP A 540 -3.00 -39.14 -20.82
N MET A 541 -3.03 -37.81 -20.93
CA MET A 541 -1.91 -36.97 -21.35
C MET A 541 -1.32 -36.22 -20.17
N ARG A 542 -0.06 -35.81 -20.31
CA ARG A 542 0.57 -34.87 -19.38
C ARG A 542 1.26 -33.78 -20.17
N VAL A 543 1.04 -32.53 -19.76
CA VAL A 543 1.73 -31.35 -20.30
C VAL A 543 2.07 -30.43 -19.14
N HIS A 544 3.34 -30.12 -18.96
CA HIS A 544 3.82 -29.27 -17.87
C HIS A 544 5.17 -28.65 -18.17
N TYR A 545 5.53 -27.69 -17.31
CA TYR A 545 6.84 -27.08 -17.28
C TYR A 545 7.53 -27.44 -15.97
N GLU A 546 8.85 -27.52 -15.95
CA GLU A 546 9.56 -27.84 -14.70
C GLU A 546 10.96 -27.25 -14.58
N PHE A 547 11.42 -27.19 -13.33
CA PHE A 547 12.84 -27.23 -12.99
C PHE A 547 13.21 -28.65 -12.57
N ASP A 548 14.33 -29.16 -13.07
CA ASP A 548 14.91 -30.45 -12.63
C ASP A 548 16.39 -30.26 -12.30
N HIS A 549 16.83 -30.75 -11.15
CA HIS A 549 18.23 -30.68 -10.71
C HIS A 549 18.86 -32.07 -10.78
N ASP A 550 19.79 -32.23 -11.71
CA ASP A 550 20.66 -33.40 -11.77
C ASP A 550 21.92 -33.15 -10.95
N VAL A 551 21.85 -33.59 -9.70
CA VAL A 551 22.93 -33.50 -8.72
C VAL A 551 24.22 -34.19 -9.21
N LYS A 552 24.12 -35.23 -10.06
CA LYS A 552 25.29 -35.97 -10.54
C LYS A 552 26.04 -35.20 -11.62
N SER A 553 25.32 -34.56 -12.53
CA SER A 553 25.92 -33.74 -13.59
C SER A 553 26.15 -32.29 -13.17
N ARG A 554 25.69 -31.89 -11.97
CA ARG A 554 25.78 -30.51 -11.44
C ARG A 554 25.08 -29.50 -12.35
N GLN A 555 23.93 -29.92 -12.90
CA GLN A 555 23.16 -29.12 -13.85
C GLN A 555 21.71 -28.96 -13.37
N ILE A 556 21.15 -27.78 -13.62
CA ILE A 556 19.74 -27.51 -13.47
C ILE A 556 19.16 -27.32 -14.87
N SER A 557 18.07 -28.02 -15.17
CA SER A 557 17.32 -27.84 -16.41
C SER A 557 16.03 -27.07 -16.17
N VAL A 558 15.71 -26.22 -17.13
CA VAL A 558 14.39 -25.60 -17.31
C VAL A 558 13.72 -26.33 -18.48
N GLU A 559 12.54 -26.89 -18.26
CA GLU A 559 11.98 -27.86 -19.20
C GLU A 559 10.52 -27.59 -19.59
N PHE A 560 10.21 -27.95 -20.84
CA PHE A 560 8.85 -28.25 -21.28
C PHE A 560 8.75 -29.74 -21.51
N GLN A 561 7.70 -30.37 -20.97
CA GLN A 561 7.48 -31.80 -21.11
C GLN A 561 6.05 -32.11 -21.51
N CYS A 562 5.93 -33.10 -22.40
CA CYS A 562 4.68 -33.80 -22.60
C CYS A 562 4.90 -35.32 -22.56
N LYS A 563 3.85 -36.05 -22.17
CA LYS A 563 3.83 -37.51 -22.12
C LYS A 563 2.74 -38.04 -23.02
N THR A 564 3.00 -39.17 -23.69
CA THR A 564 2.22 -39.88 -24.71
C THR A 564 2.51 -39.42 -26.13
N ASP A 565 2.55 -40.37 -27.07
CA ASP A 565 2.75 -40.11 -28.51
C ASP A 565 1.64 -39.23 -29.10
N GLN A 566 0.46 -39.17 -28.47
CA GLN A 566 -0.60 -38.23 -28.87
C GLN A 566 -0.16 -36.76 -28.69
N CYS A 567 0.80 -36.47 -27.81
CA CYS A 567 1.38 -35.15 -27.65
C CYS A 567 2.49 -34.84 -28.67
N LEU A 568 2.89 -35.78 -29.53
CA LEU A 568 3.99 -35.58 -30.46
C LEU A 568 3.75 -34.39 -31.43
N PRO A 569 2.54 -34.16 -31.96
CA PRO A 569 2.29 -32.95 -32.77
C PRO A 569 2.48 -31.65 -31.98
N LEU A 570 1.98 -31.59 -30.74
CA LEU A 570 2.22 -30.46 -29.83
C LEU A 570 3.72 -30.27 -29.60
N PHE A 571 4.43 -31.36 -29.30
CA PHE A 571 5.85 -31.34 -29.04
C PHE A 571 6.65 -30.78 -30.22
N ARG A 572 6.38 -31.27 -31.44
CA ARG A 572 7.05 -30.80 -32.66
C ARG A 572 6.79 -29.34 -32.93
N MET A 573 5.57 -28.86 -32.67
CA MET A 573 5.24 -27.44 -32.78
C MET A 573 6.00 -26.59 -31.76
N ILE A 574 6.15 -27.05 -30.53
CA ILE A 574 6.94 -26.32 -29.53
C ILE A 574 8.43 -26.38 -29.86
N GLU A 575 8.94 -27.54 -30.30
CA GLU A 575 10.34 -27.74 -30.69
C GLU A 575 10.82 -26.75 -31.76
N THR A 576 9.98 -26.40 -32.75
CA THR A 576 10.35 -25.43 -33.79
C THR A 576 10.52 -24.00 -33.25
N MET A 577 9.89 -23.66 -32.13
CA MET A 577 10.00 -22.35 -31.48
C MET A 577 11.27 -22.23 -30.62
N MET A 578 11.90 -23.36 -30.26
CA MET A 578 12.95 -23.39 -29.24
C MET A 578 14.22 -22.60 -29.55
N PRO A 579 14.71 -22.49 -30.80
CA PRO A 579 15.83 -21.61 -31.11
C PRO A 579 15.56 -20.14 -30.73
N ASP A 580 14.35 -19.64 -31.01
CA ASP A 580 13.96 -18.26 -30.70
C ASP A 580 13.72 -18.06 -29.21
N VAL A 581 13.08 -19.03 -28.55
CA VAL A 581 12.89 -19.03 -27.09
C VAL A 581 14.24 -19.03 -26.37
N ARG A 582 15.19 -19.85 -26.83
CA ARG A 582 16.57 -19.89 -26.30
C ARG A 582 17.27 -18.54 -26.43
N MET A 583 17.12 -17.85 -27.57
CA MET A 583 17.73 -16.54 -27.78
C MET A 583 17.22 -15.46 -26.81
N LYS A 584 16.03 -15.66 -26.24
CA LYS A 584 15.44 -14.77 -25.24
C LYS A 584 15.89 -15.12 -23.82
N MET A 585 16.39 -16.34 -23.58
CA MET A 585 16.85 -16.78 -22.26
C MET A 585 18.24 -16.21 -21.93
N ASN A 586 18.36 -15.68 -20.71
CA ASN A 586 19.63 -15.23 -20.16
C ASN A 586 20.52 -16.45 -19.80
N GLY A 587 21.83 -16.26 -19.77
CA GLY A 587 22.77 -17.34 -19.42
C GLY A 587 23.12 -18.31 -20.56
N ASN A 588 22.57 -18.10 -21.76
CA ASN A 588 22.87 -18.88 -22.99
C ASN A 588 22.84 -20.40 -22.76
N PRO A 589 21.73 -20.96 -22.26
CA PRO A 589 21.65 -22.39 -21.92
C PRO A 589 21.99 -23.27 -23.13
N ARG A 590 22.55 -24.44 -22.85
CA ARG A 590 22.55 -25.53 -23.84
C ARG A 590 21.13 -26.08 -23.91
N TYR A 591 20.59 -26.28 -25.10
CA TYR A 591 19.29 -26.93 -25.26
C TYR A 591 19.47 -28.35 -25.81
N ASP A 592 18.58 -29.26 -25.42
CA ASP A 592 18.53 -30.64 -25.88
C ASP A 592 17.09 -31.12 -25.98
N VAL A 593 16.89 -32.18 -26.77
CA VAL A 593 15.58 -32.83 -26.95
C VAL A 593 15.70 -34.29 -26.60
N LEU A 594 14.87 -34.73 -25.65
CA LEU A 594 14.87 -36.10 -25.16
C LEU A 594 13.53 -36.80 -25.45
N HIS A 595 13.61 -37.96 -26.09
CA HIS A 595 12.49 -38.89 -26.29
C HIS A 595 12.76 -40.19 -25.54
N LYS A 596 12.01 -40.45 -24.45
CA LYS A 596 12.26 -41.61 -23.59
C LYS A 596 11.01 -42.05 -22.83
N TYR A 597 10.65 -43.33 -22.93
CA TYR A 597 9.50 -43.93 -22.23
C TYR A 597 8.20 -43.10 -22.38
N ASP A 598 7.86 -42.76 -23.61
CA ASP A 598 6.70 -41.93 -24.01
C ASP A 598 6.74 -40.49 -23.49
N TRP A 599 7.88 -40.02 -22.97
CA TRP A 599 8.11 -38.62 -22.68
C TRP A 599 8.83 -37.94 -23.84
N HIS A 600 8.34 -36.77 -24.21
CA HIS A 600 9.03 -35.84 -25.09
C HIS A 600 9.36 -34.58 -24.28
N ARG A 601 10.65 -34.28 -24.15
CA ARG A 601 11.16 -33.20 -23.30
C ARG A 601 12.05 -32.27 -24.11
N ILE A 602 11.86 -30.98 -23.89
CA ILE A 602 12.83 -29.95 -24.29
C ILE A 602 13.48 -29.45 -23.02
N GLN A 603 14.81 -29.51 -22.97
CA GLN A 603 15.58 -29.24 -21.76
C GLN A 603 16.59 -28.13 -22.04
N PHE A 604 16.54 -27.06 -21.23
CA PHE A 604 17.52 -25.98 -21.24
C PHE A 604 18.43 -26.11 -20.02
N PHE A 605 19.68 -26.52 -20.24
CA PHE A 605 20.65 -26.81 -19.20
C PHE A 605 21.46 -25.58 -18.81
N TYR A 606 21.56 -25.40 -17.50
CA TYR A 606 22.37 -24.42 -16.81
C TYR A 606 23.32 -25.13 -15.85
N ASP A 607 24.47 -24.51 -15.60
CA ASP A 607 25.34 -24.93 -14.50
C ASP A 607 24.63 -24.67 -13.17
N GLU A 608 24.78 -25.54 -12.16
CA GLU A 608 24.11 -25.35 -10.86
C GLU A 608 24.55 -24.09 -10.10
N THR A 609 25.67 -23.47 -10.49
CA THR A 609 26.13 -22.17 -9.96
C THR A 609 25.48 -20.97 -10.63
N THR A 610 24.66 -21.20 -11.68
CA THR A 610 23.90 -20.15 -12.36
C THR A 610 23.00 -19.43 -11.36
N ASP A 611 22.94 -18.10 -11.48
CA ASP A 611 22.08 -17.26 -10.65
C ASP A 611 20.63 -17.80 -10.67
N PRO A 612 20.03 -18.09 -9.50
CA PRO A 612 18.67 -18.59 -9.40
C PRO A 612 17.61 -17.71 -10.08
N GLY A 613 17.83 -16.39 -10.17
CA GLY A 613 16.98 -15.46 -10.89
C GLY A 613 17.03 -15.66 -12.41
N ILE A 614 18.18 -16.02 -12.97
CA ILE A 614 18.30 -16.42 -14.39
C ILE A 614 17.47 -17.68 -14.67
N LEU A 615 17.52 -18.68 -13.78
CA LEU A 615 16.73 -19.91 -13.90
C LEU A 615 15.23 -19.60 -13.83
N ALA A 616 14.81 -18.84 -12.82
CA ALA A 616 13.42 -18.44 -12.63
C ALA A 616 12.86 -17.67 -13.84
N GLU A 617 13.63 -16.71 -14.35
CA GLU A 617 13.26 -15.94 -15.54
C GLU A 617 13.21 -16.80 -16.80
N SER A 618 14.09 -17.79 -16.92
CA SER A 618 14.10 -18.71 -18.06
C SER A 618 12.84 -19.57 -18.12
N LEU A 619 12.34 -20.05 -16.99
CA LEU A 619 11.06 -20.76 -16.94
C LEU A 619 9.90 -19.81 -17.29
N ARG A 620 9.94 -18.56 -16.83
CA ARG A 620 8.94 -17.54 -17.18
C ARG A 620 8.91 -17.27 -18.69
N ILE A 621 10.08 -17.14 -19.31
CA ILE A 621 10.23 -16.97 -20.76
C ILE A 621 9.67 -18.18 -21.48
N LEU A 622 10.07 -19.39 -21.07
CA LEU A 622 9.58 -20.63 -21.68
C LEU A 622 8.05 -20.67 -21.65
N VAL A 623 7.44 -20.47 -20.49
CA VAL A 623 5.97 -20.44 -20.33
C VAL A 623 5.36 -19.33 -21.18
N GLY A 624 5.90 -18.11 -21.13
CA GLY A 624 5.36 -16.95 -21.83
C GLY A 624 5.38 -17.09 -23.34
N GLU A 625 6.39 -17.76 -23.88
CA GLU A 625 6.56 -17.95 -25.32
C GLU A 625 5.78 -19.15 -25.87
N THR A 626 5.41 -20.13 -25.05
CA THR A 626 4.75 -21.36 -25.53
C THR A 626 3.31 -21.53 -25.05
N ARG A 627 2.86 -20.78 -24.03
CA ARG A 627 1.55 -21.00 -23.39
C ARG A 627 0.41 -20.98 -24.39
N GLU A 628 0.35 -19.97 -25.26
CA GLU A 628 -0.78 -19.76 -26.18
C GLU A 628 -0.92 -20.95 -27.13
N GLN A 629 0.18 -21.39 -27.75
CA GLN A 629 0.18 -22.52 -28.68
C GLN A 629 -0.19 -23.83 -27.96
N VAL A 630 0.30 -24.02 -26.72
CA VAL A 630 -0.09 -25.18 -25.91
C VAL A 630 -1.57 -25.15 -25.54
N HIS A 631 -2.08 -23.99 -25.11
CA HIS A 631 -3.47 -23.80 -24.73
C HIS A 631 -4.42 -24.05 -25.92
N ASP A 632 -4.14 -23.44 -27.07
CA ASP A 632 -4.92 -23.60 -28.30
C ASP A 632 -4.95 -25.05 -28.77
N TRP A 633 -3.83 -25.76 -28.65
CA TRP A 633 -3.76 -27.16 -29.04
C TRP A 633 -4.56 -28.05 -28.08
N ILE A 634 -4.47 -27.81 -26.76
CA ILE A 634 -5.22 -28.57 -25.75
C ILE A 634 -6.73 -28.36 -25.92
N LEU A 635 -7.19 -27.14 -26.20
CA LEU A 635 -8.62 -26.87 -26.42
C LEU A 635 -9.19 -27.57 -27.66
N LYS A 636 -8.36 -27.93 -28.64
CA LYS A 636 -8.76 -28.67 -29.85
C LYS A 636 -8.77 -30.19 -29.66
N LEU A 637 -8.23 -30.73 -28.57
CA LEU A 637 -8.22 -32.18 -28.31
C LEU A 637 -9.61 -32.83 -28.32
N PRO A 638 -10.68 -32.23 -27.73
CA PRO A 638 -12.02 -32.79 -27.79
C PRO A 638 -12.60 -32.90 -29.20
N GLU A 639 -12.10 -32.12 -30.16
CA GLU A 639 -12.51 -32.16 -31.58
C GLU A 639 -11.71 -33.19 -32.39
N LEU A 640 -10.54 -33.61 -31.88
CA LEU A 640 -9.61 -34.52 -32.55
C LEU A 640 -9.81 -36.01 -32.13
N ASN A 641 -10.49 -36.26 -31.00
CA ASN A 641 -10.86 -37.59 -30.49
C ASN A 641 -12.38 -37.64 -30.19
N PRO A 642 -13.24 -37.89 -31.20
CA PRO A 642 -14.69 -38.02 -31.01
C PRO A 642 -15.11 -39.29 -30.25
#